data_AF-A0A942EXQ2-F1
#
_entry.id   AF-A0A942EXQ2-F1
#
_cell.length_a   1.000
_cell.length_b   1.000
_cell.length_c   1.000
_cell.angle_alpha   90.00
_cell.angle_beta   90.00
_cell.angle_gamma   90.00
#
_symmetry.space_group_name_H-M   'P 1'
#
loop_
_entity.id
_entity.type
_entity.pdbx_description
1 polymer ?
#
loop_
_entity_poly.entity_id
_entity_poly.type
_entity_poly.pdbx_seq_one_letter_code
_entity_poly.pdbx_strand_id
1 'polypeptide(L)'
;MHAHWRSNTPRPGGRCTWKPTPRGTGRRGVCGPSRPTPRPLCQPCEYTLHGSHLFAPQHTAMKHAPPATNNIGAILNEAVQRLLTDEPLMPFTDWFSAQMLATLQAESPVPPADLDDALRYQRHVARQLWGHMPVPSNRWRARGLPKVERNDVCPCGSGRKFKQCCAVFEHAPMPLPTNALLPLALDAAEPHMLSAEKIRLVPAQALGMAAMNWNLAGQTDKTLGVLTPLFASPKALDARHEIALDALIDAMQQLGQNHARRQLLEHMAQHHDKVLATAARCRLVSVLADQGEDAQAWKLFHETSRFNPNDPQLWPLEMTLLLSQGRQEEARLRAPLLAAQARKAGRDDLAGALVQMAQEGIASIYSNRDDAEDDTVELAWLALADATPRAPDREALHALYKVERFDLQDGDQQATTVSIRPVKKLADLNLRWRRRFLVGKPDMTWLDADVETLLFSLPAALAFLEKNPAAWLSAEVLDDLLLAAYALCNEHASTSMLKAAQRVADHALAVLRLLVGEAQFHWIESTNRPLLRCLAVAVELARMAHDDVRSMDLLHQGLALNPHDNHGWRLQLAPLLLKTGRYQDALDLMAQYPHDMPPSEHLRALALLCLGRKNEAEAVLREAHQRYPHYLNTLLPETQDPPPDEPGPGVALGGALAAWYHRLDWRPLWVRSGALAWARQLNLPEPSPPRARQPAVPRKSAARGAPEKKVLVTAFGEKDEKRLKKTCTDYPRLHGLLQAVAWSPQMLLPNAWLRSAMELHDRMPNSRTEATAQKALNDTLSATMRLYNHLNQQVMDHHNQEKPPLDELIQLVSPSADAVFAWTAGFLQGCELSLAAWARTGHKVTGQTGSFGRLRALAARAPVQHPQDRVQQDDGKPLLLALDEECPAATSLLMALSELWPVAAAARRAGGG
;
A
#
# COMPACT_ATOMS: atom_id res chain seq x y z
N MET A 1 33.50 -48.27 24.98
CA MET A 1 33.76 -49.73 24.82
C MET A 1 34.16 -49.95 23.37
N HIS A 2 35.24 -50.74 23.10
CA HIS A 2 35.75 -51.34 21.82
C HIS A 2 35.50 -50.66 20.44
N ALA A 3 36.29 -50.82 19.36
CA ALA A 3 37.66 -51.27 19.03
C ALA A 3 37.74 -51.32 17.46
N HIS A 4 38.85 -51.18 16.71
CA HIS A 4 40.21 -50.65 16.91
C HIS A 4 40.94 -50.55 15.54
N TRP A 5 41.95 -49.66 15.40
CA TRP A 5 43.13 -49.80 14.48
C TRP A 5 42.87 -49.72 12.94
N ARG A 6 43.82 -49.37 12.04
CA ARG A 6 45.16 -48.71 12.13
C ARG A 6 45.65 -48.28 10.71
N SER A 7 46.44 -47.19 10.63
CA SER A 7 47.65 -46.99 9.77
C SER A 7 47.58 -47.16 8.22
N ASN A 8 48.39 -46.51 7.37
CA ASN A 8 49.70 -45.89 7.60
C ASN A 8 50.06 -44.74 6.61
N THR A 9 51.09 -43.99 7.00
CA THR A 9 51.75 -42.79 6.42
C THR A 9 52.73 -43.11 5.24
N PRO A 10 53.49 -42.19 4.58
CA PRO A 10 53.98 -40.87 5.04
C PRO A 10 54.10 -39.66 4.04
N ARG A 11 54.62 -38.55 4.61
CA ARG A 11 55.04 -37.24 4.02
C ARG A 11 56.42 -37.37 3.29
N PRO A 12 57.24 -36.31 2.98
CA PRO A 12 57.06 -34.83 3.01
C PRO A 12 57.70 -33.99 1.86
N GLY A 13 57.34 -32.69 1.80
CA GLY A 13 58.31 -31.58 1.60
C GLY A 13 58.72 -31.15 0.17
N GLY A 14 59.03 -29.85 0.03
CA GLY A 14 59.65 -29.28 -1.19
C GLY A 14 59.49 -27.75 -1.29
N ARG A 15 60.60 -26.99 -1.32
CA ARG A 15 60.61 -25.53 -1.55
C ARG A 15 60.88 -25.21 -3.03
N CYS A 16 60.59 -23.96 -3.39
CA CYS A 16 60.94 -23.23 -4.63
C CYS A 16 62.23 -23.66 -5.36
N THR A 17 62.28 -23.50 -6.70
CA THR A 17 63.32 -22.70 -7.39
C THR A 17 63.13 -22.54 -8.93
N TRP A 18 63.22 -21.27 -9.41
CA TRP A 18 63.78 -20.75 -10.70
C TRP A 18 63.36 -21.24 -12.12
N LYS A 19 62.75 -20.29 -12.88
CA LYS A 19 63.15 -19.65 -14.20
C LYS A 19 63.96 -20.45 -15.26
N PRO A 20 63.79 -20.20 -16.60
CA PRO A 20 63.80 -18.84 -17.21
C PRO A 20 62.88 -18.56 -18.44
N THR A 21 62.90 -17.30 -18.90
CA THR A 21 62.28 -16.78 -20.15
C THR A 21 63.28 -16.80 -21.34
N PRO A 22 62.86 -16.47 -22.59
CA PRO A 22 63.21 -15.12 -23.09
C PRO A 22 62.32 -14.48 -24.22
N ARG A 23 62.37 -13.13 -24.28
CA ARG A 23 62.16 -12.20 -25.44
C ARG A 23 60.75 -12.07 -26.08
N GLY A 24 60.32 -10.85 -26.48
CA GLY A 24 60.94 -9.53 -26.25
C GLY A 24 60.31 -8.32 -26.98
N THR A 25 60.89 -7.15 -26.69
CA THR A 25 60.86 -5.85 -27.43
C THR A 25 59.52 -5.09 -27.61
N GLY A 26 59.39 -3.79 -27.26
CA GLY A 26 60.29 -2.92 -26.48
C GLY A 26 60.07 -1.39 -26.65
N ARG A 27 60.88 -0.60 -25.90
CA ARG A 27 61.16 0.87 -25.99
C ARG A 27 60.05 1.88 -25.57
N ARG A 28 60.35 3.06 -24.96
CA ARG A 28 61.49 3.56 -24.12
C ARG A 28 61.17 5.00 -23.60
N GLY A 29 61.69 5.39 -22.41
CA GLY A 29 61.75 6.79 -21.90
C GLY A 29 61.39 6.90 -20.39
N VAL A 30 62.26 7.03 -19.37
CA VAL A 30 63.36 8.00 -19.05
C VAL A 30 62.78 9.34 -18.55
N CYS A 31 63.03 9.87 -17.32
CA CYS A 31 63.91 9.46 -16.19
C CYS A 31 63.39 9.92 -14.79
N GLY A 32 64.20 9.78 -13.72
CA GLY A 32 64.03 10.41 -12.38
C GLY A 32 65.04 11.56 -12.12
N PRO A 33 65.38 11.99 -10.87
CA PRO A 33 65.01 11.47 -9.54
C PRO A 33 64.71 12.56 -8.44
N SER A 34 64.83 12.19 -7.14
CA SER A 34 65.11 13.00 -5.93
C SER A 34 64.00 13.73 -5.10
N ARG A 35 63.67 13.11 -3.93
CA ARG A 35 63.68 13.60 -2.50
C ARG A 35 62.98 14.93 -2.06
N PRO A 36 62.64 15.10 -0.74
CA PRO A 36 61.29 15.56 -0.34
C PRO A 36 61.15 16.90 0.44
N THR A 37 59.88 17.22 0.79
CA THR A 37 59.32 18.26 1.72
C THR A 37 59.02 19.65 1.11
N PRO A 38 58.09 20.46 1.67
CA PRO A 38 56.82 20.14 2.39
C PRO A 38 55.58 21.01 1.98
N ARG A 39 54.39 20.67 2.53
CA ARG A 39 53.12 21.47 2.58
C ARG A 39 52.29 21.59 1.28
N PRO A 40 50.96 21.90 1.34
CA PRO A 40 50.15 22.29 2.51
C PRO A 40 49.21 21.20 3.07
N LEU A 41 48.64 21.49 4.24
CA LEU A 41 47.55 20.72 4.84
C LEU A 41 46.28 20.87 3.98
N CYS A 42 45.80 19.79 3.38
CA CYS A 42 44.39 19.69 3.02
C CYS A 42 43.58 19.45 4.30
N GLN A 43 42.38 20.04 4.35
CA GLN A 43 41.49 20.02 5.50
C GLN A 43 41.07 18.58 5.85
N PRO A 44 40.83 18.25 7.14
CA PRO A 44 40.07 17.05 7.48
C PRO A 44 38.65 17.18 6.92
N CYS A 45 38.15 16.16 6.23
CA CYS A 45 36.71 16.08 5.95
C CYS A 45 35.96 15.83 7.26
N GLU A 46 35.18 16.82 7.69
CA GLU A 46 34.20 16.64 8.76
C GLU A 46 33.09 15.71 8.25
N TYR A 47 33.11 14.45 8.70
CA TYR A 47 31.99 13.52 8.53
C TYR A 47 30.90 13.85 9.55
N THR A 48 30.16 14.92 9.30
CA THR A 48 28.97 15.26 10.10
C THR A 48 27.81 14.36 9.69
N LEU A 49 27.33 13.53 10.61
CA LEU A 49 26.15 12.69 10.42
C LEU A 49 24.92 13.58 10.19
N HIS A 50 24.40 13.61 8.96
CA HIS A 50 23.17 14.30 8.58
C HIS A 50 22.20 13.30 7.94
N GLY A 51 21.34 12.72 8.79
CA GLY A 51 20.23 11.86 8.41
C GLY A 51 18.90 12.62 8.42
N SER A 52 18.79 13.71 7.64
CA SER A 52 17.52 14.35 7.32
C SER A 52 17.74 15.32 6.16
N HIS A 53 17.01 15.12 5.06
CA HIS A 53 16.59 16.08 4.02
C HIS A 53 16.39 15.35 2.68
N LEU A 54 15.15 14.98 2.40
CA LEU A 54 14.47 15.14 1.10
C LEU A 54 12.97 14.88 1.35
N PHE A 55 12.09 15.63 0.69
CA PHE A 55 10.64 15.70 0.91
C PHE A 55 10.16 16.29 2.25
N ALA A 56 10.13 17.63 2.29
CA ALA A 56 9.21 18.38 3.15
C ALA A 56 8.18 19.09 2.26
N PRO A 57 6.85 18.95 2.49
CA PRO A 57 5.85 19.76 1.81
C PRO A 57 5.92 21.21 2.30
N GLN A 58 6.10 22.15 1.38
CA GLN A 58 6.28 23.57 1.72
C GLN A 58 4.94 24.24 2.06
N HIS A 59 4.66 24.45 3.35
CA HIS A 59 3.55 25.31 3.78
C HIS A 59 3.92 26.80 3.74
N THR A 60 3.80 27.42 2.56
CA THR A 60 3.82 28.89 2.45
C THR A 60 2.48 29.48 2.87
N ALA A 61 2.46 30.23 3.98
CA ALA A 61 1.29 30.95 4.42
C ALA A 61 0.93 32.12 3.49
N MET A 62 -0.23 32.09 2.84
CA MET A 62 -0.83 33.25 2.19
C MET A 62 -2.21 33.58 2.76
N LYS A 63 -2.35 34.81 3.27
CA LYS A 63 -3.61 35.38 3.73
C LYS A 63 -4.47 35.84 2.55
N HIS A 64 -5.28 34.95 1.98
CA HIS A 64 -6.54 35.32 1.31
C HIS A 64 -7.47 34.11 1.33
N ALA A 65 -8.70 34.27 1.83
CA ALA A 65 -9.65 33.17 1.95
C ALA A 65 -10.21 32.79 0.56
N PRO A 66 -10.00 31.54 0.09
CA PRO A 66 -10.73 31.00 -1.05
C PRO A 66 -12.13 30.54 -0.62
N PRO A 67 -13.09 30.38 -1.56
CA PRO A 67 -14.38 29.76 -1.24
C PRO A 67 -14.17 28.29 -0.85
N ALA A 68 -14.95 27.81 0.13
CA ALA A 68 -14.80 26.50 0.73
C ALA A 68 -14.77 25.36 -0.31
N THR A 69 -13.63 24.69 -0.42
CA THR A 69 -13.51 23.39 -1.06
C THR A 69 -13.95 22.32 -0.08
N ASN A 70 -15.11 21.70 -0.32
CA ASN A 70 -15.63 20.59 0.48
C ASN A 70 -14.63 19.43 0.48
N ASN A 71 -13.88 19.28 1.58
CA ASN A 71 -12.99 18.17 1.86
C ASN A 71 -13.18 17.79 3.33
N ILE A 72 -13.45 16.52 3.60
CA ILE A 72 -13.70 15.98 4.94
C ILE A 72 -12.58 16.36 5.93
N GLY A 73 -11.31 16.34 5.49
CA GLY A 73 -10.17 16.73 6.33
C GLY A 73 -10.17 18.20 6.73
N ALA A 74 -10.63 19.10 5.86
CA ALA A 74 -10.77 20.52 6.18
C ALA A 74 -11.88 20.76 7.22
N ILE A 75 -13.00 20.04 7.11
CA ILE A 75 -14.11 20.10 8.07
C ILE A 75 -13.68 19.57 9.44
N LEU A 76 -12.91 18.47 9.48
CA LEU A 76 -12.36 17.94 10.74
C LEU A 76 -11.41 18.95 11.41
N ASN A 77 -10.53 19.61 10.64
CA ASN A 77 -9.64 20.64 11.17
C ASN A 77 -10.42 21.85 11.72
N GLU A 78 -11.41 22.38 11.00
CA GLU A 78 -12.27 23.47 11.51
C GLU A 78 -13.08 23.02 12.74
N ALA A 79 -13.53 21.76 12.77
CA ALA A 79 -14.25 21.19 13.91
C ALA A 79 -13.40 21.17 15.18
N VAL A 80 -12.13 20.76 15.09
CA VAL A 80 -11.22 20.80 16.25
C VAL A 80 -11.01 22.25 16.72
N GLN A 81 -10.77 23.20 15.80
CA GLN A 81 -10.62 24.63 16.16
C GLN A 81 -11.82 25.16 16.94
N ARG A 82 -13.03 24.95 16.41
CA ARG A 82 -14.30 25.33 17.05
C ARG A 82 -14.44 24.75 18.45
N LEU A 83 -14.12 23.47 18.62
CA LEU A 83 -14.15 22.81 19.93
C LEU A 83 -13.11 23.39 20.90
N LEU A 84 -11.91 23.76 20.44
CA LEU A 84 -10.88 24.39 21.26
C LEU A 84 -11.27 25.82 21.71
N THR A 85 -12.09 26.52 20.92
CA THR A 85 -12.69 27.83 21.26
C THR A 85 -13.99 27.75 22.08
N ASP A 86 -14.33 26.58 22.62
CA ASP A 86 -15.54 26.35 23.42
C ASP A 86 -16.88 26.65 22.72
N GLU A 87 -16.99 26.33 21.42
CA GLU A 87 -18.29 26.41 20.74
C GLU A 87 -19.34 25.55 21.49
N PRO A 88 -20.52 26.11 21.86
CA PRO A 88 -21.53 25.38 22.58
C PRO A 88 -22.08 24.18 21.78
N LEU A 89 -22.47 23.12 22.49
CA LEU A 89 -22.84 21.82 21.90
C LEU A 89 -23.83 21.93 20.72
N MET A 90 -24.92 22.69 20.88
CA MET A 90 -25.95 22.80 19.83
C MET A 90 -25.42 23.49 18.55
N PRO A 91 -24.92 24.75 18.59
CA PRO A 91 -24.25 25.40 17.45
C PRO A 91 -23.21 24.52 16.74
N PHE A 92 -22.32 23.89 17.51
CA PHE A 92 -21.30 22.99 16.96
C PHE A 92 -21.93 21.81 16.21
N THR A 93 -22.92 21.13 16.81
CA THR A 93 -23.55 19.96 16.19
C THR A 93 -24.35 20.31 14.94
N ASP A 94 -24.99 21.48 14.89
CA ASP A 94 -25.74 21.93 13.71
C ASP A 94 -24.80 22.35 12.59
N TRP A 95 -23.70 23.07 12.88
CA TRP A 95 -22.67 23.38 11.88
C TRP A 95 -22.00 22.11 11.33
N PHE A 96 -21.48 21.23 12.19
CA PHE A 96 -20.72 20.05 11.76
C PHE A 96 -21.59 19.12 10.91
N SER A 97 -22.82 18.85 11.38
CA SER A 97 -23.72 17.96 10.65
C SER A 97 -24.18 18.54 9.32
N ALA A 98 -24.35 19.86 9.20
CA ALA A 98 -24.65 20.51 7.92
C ALA A 98 -23.46 20.46 6.94
N GLN A 99 -22.24 20.76 7.38
CA GLN A 99 -21.04 20.73 6.51
C GLN A 99 -20.72 19.31 6.05
N MET A 100 -20.76 18.35 6.96
CA MET A 100 -20.48 16.95 6.64
C MET A 100 -21.54 16.39 5.69
N LEU A 101 -22.83 16.68 5.93
CA LEU A 101 -23.91 16.24 5.04
C LEU A 101 -23.83 16.89 3.65
N ALA A 102 -23.51 18.18 3.56
CA ALA A 102 -23.34 18.86 2.28
C ALA A 102 -22.15 18.32 1.47
N THR A 103 -21.06 17.93 2.15
CA THR A 103 -19.90 17.28 1.52
C THR A 103 -20.26 15.89 1.02
N LEU A 104 -20.87 15.06 1.88
CA LEU A 104 -21.33 13.71 1.49
C LEU A 104 -22.35 13.77 0.35
N GLN A 105 -23.27 14.73 0.33
CA GLN A 105 -24.22 14.91 -0.78
C GLN A 105 -23.55 15.30 -2.11
N ALA A 106 -22.41 15.99 -2.07
CA ALA A 106 -21.65 16.38 -3.26
C ALA A 106 -20.82 15.22 -3.83
N GLU A 107 -20.25 14.39 -2.96
CA GLU A 107 -19.44 13.21 -3.33
C GLU A 107 -20.31 12.00 -3.70
N SER A 108 -21.38 11.74 -2.94
CA SER A 108 -22.29 10.61 -3.09
C SER A 108 -23.72 10.99 -2.67
N PRO A 109 -24.60 11.43 -3.62
CA PRO A 109 -25.92 11.96 -3.30
C PRO A 109 -26.81 11.01 -2.47
N VAL A 110 -26.99 11.34 -1.19
CA VAL A 110 -27.90 10.63 -0.28
C VAL A 110 -29.35 10.82 -0.75
N PRO A 111 -30.16 9.75 -0.91
CA PRO A 111 -31.55 9.88 -1.31
C PRO A 111 -32.36 10.73 -0.32
N PRO A 112 -33.38 11.50 -0.77
CA PRO A 112 -34.18 12.36 0.11
C PRO A 112 -34.89 11.63 1.26
N ALA A 113 -35.12 10.31 1.13
CA ALA A 113 -35.72 9.48 2.18
C ALA A 113 -34.76 9.23 3.36
N ASP A 114 -33.46 9.13 3.09
CA ASP A 114 -32.43 8.75 4.05
C ASP A 114 -31.73 9.98 4.68
N LEU A 115 -32.12 11.18 4.25
CA LEU A 115 -31.46 12.43 4.60
C LEU A 115 -31.60 12.79 6.10
N ASP A 116 -32.75 12.49 6.72
CA ASP A 116 -32.95 12.67 8.16
C ASP A 116 -32.06 11.70 8.96
N ASP A 117 -31.92 10.46 8.47
CA ASP A 117 -31.11 9.42 9.12
C ASP A 117 -29.61 9.75 9.04
N ALA A 118 -29.13 10.18 7.86
CA ALA A 118 -27.78 10.69 7.68
C ALA A 118 -27.50 11.93 8.55
N LEU A 119 -28.42 12.91 8.59
CA LEU A 119 -28.27 14.10 9.44
C LEU A 119 -28.23 13.74 10.93
N ARG A 120 -29.06 12.78 11.38
CA ARG A 120 -29.07 12.31 12.78
C ARG A 120 -27.78 11.57 13.14
N TYR A 121 -27.19 10.79 12.22
CA TYR A 121 -25.88 10.18 12.41
C TYR A 121 -24.77 11.23 12.49
N GLN A 122 -24.72 12.22 11.59
CA GLN A 122 -23.71 13.27 11.66
C GLN A 122 -23.84 14.15 12.91
N ARG A 123 -25.07 14.39 13.40
CA ARG A 123 -25.31 14.99 14.72
C ARG A 123 -24.81 14.10 15.86
N HIS A 124 -24.91 12.77 15.76
CA HIS A 124 -24.33 11.87 16.75
C HIS A 124 -22.79 11.99 16.78
N VAL A 125 -22.13 11.89 15.62
CA VAL A 125 -20.66 12.06 15.50
C VAL A 125 -20.20 13.40 16.09
N ALA A 126 -20.89 14.49 15.75
CA ALA A 126 -20.59 15.80 16.31
C ALA A 126 -20.71 15.85 17.85
N ARG A 127 -21.72 15.19 18.44
CA ARG A 127 -21.84 15.09 19.90
C ARG A 127 -20.68 14.32 20.51
N GLN A 128 -20.28 13.20 19.92
CA GLN A 128 -19.14 12.41 20.40
C GLN A 128 -17.84 13.22 20.37
N LEU A 129 -17.55 13.89 19.25
CA LEU A 129 -16.42 14.81 19.14
C LEU A 129 -16.48 15.91 20.21
N TRP A 130 -17.62 16.60 20.37
CA TRP A 130 -17.76 17.68 21.35
C TRP A 130 -17.52 17.24 22.80
N GLY A 131 -18.03 16.06 23.17
CA GLY A 131 -17.93 15.52 24.53
C GLY A 131 -16.57 14.91 24.86
N HIS A 132 -15.92 14.26 23.89
CA HIS A 132 -14.67 13.54 24.11
C HIS A 132 -13.41 14.31 23.74
N MET A 133 -13.49 15.36 22.91
CA MET A 133 -12.34 16.20 22.58
C MET A 133 -11.77 16.86 23.85
N PRO A 134 -10.47 16.69 24.14
CA PRO A 134 -9.79 17.40 25.22
C PRO A 134 -9.63 18.88 24.88
N VAL A 135 -10.04 19.78 25.77
CA VAL A 135 -10.05 21.23 25.48
C VAL A 135 -9.42 22.09 26.59
N PRO A 136 -8.88 23.29 26.27
CA PRO A 136 -8.14 24.11 27.24
C PRO A 136 -8.96 24.51 28.47
N SER A 137 -10.22 24.92 28.28
CA SER A 137 -11.16 25.34 29.34
C SER A 137 -11.42 24.25 30.38
N ASN A 138 -11.48 23.00 29.93
CA ASN A 138 -11.65 21.82 30.77
C ASN A 138 -10.30 21.16 31.12
N ARG A 139 -9.24 21.96 31.23
CA ARG A 139 -7.90 21.53 31.66
C ARG A 139 -7.33 20.38 30.80
N TRP A 140 -7.57 20.45 29.48
CA TRP A 140 -7.21 19.42 28.50
C TRP A 140 -7.77 18.03 28.82
N ARG A 141 -9.06 18.00 29.21
CA ARG A 141 -9.84 16.77 29.42
C ARG A 141 -11.12 16.81 28.62
N ALA A 142 -11.63 15.63 28.27
CA ALA A 142 -12.96 15.45 27.70
C ALA A 142 -14.03 16.11 28.60
N ARG A 143 -14.93 16.90 28.00
CA ARG A 143 -16.05 17.56 28.70
C ARG A 143 -17.04 16.54 29.29
N GLY A 144 -17.14 15.38 28.65
CA GLY A 144 -18.24 14.44 28.83
C GLY A 144 -19.52 14.91 28.11
N LEU A 145 -20.45 13.99 27.91
CA LEU A 145 -21.79 14.30 27.41
C LEU A 145 -22.80 14.33 28.56
N PRO A 146 -23.80 15.23 28.53
CA PRO A 146 -24.95 15.14 29.41
C PRO A 146 -25.63 13.78 29.24
N LYS A 147 -25.90 13.08 30.34
CA LYS A 147 -26.64 11.82 30.32
C LYS A 147 -28.05 12.08 29.78
N VAL A 148 -28.50 11.26 28.84
CA VAL A 148 -29.84 11.34 28.25
C VAL A 148 -30.60 10.08 28.67
N GLU A 149 -31.71 10.22 29.39
CA GLU A 149 -32.53 9.08 29.76
C GLU A 149 -33.41 8.65 28.59
N ARG A 150 -33.78 7.36 28.55
CA ARG A 150 -34.49 6.74 27.42
C ARG A 150 -35.79 7.47 27.00
N ASN A 151 -36.43 8.18 27.93
CA ASN A 151 -37.70 8.88 27.70
C ASN A 151 -37.55 10.40 27.49
N ASP A 152 -36.35 10.96 27.61
CA ASP A 152 -36.09 12.39 27.45
C ASP A 152 -36.29 12.84 26.00
N VAL A 153 -36.45 14.15 25.79
CA VAL A 153 -36.48 14.73 24.44
C VAL A 153 -35.12 14.52 23.78
N CYS A 154 -35.13 13.97 22.57
CA CYS A 154 -33.93 13.59 21.84
C CYS A 154 -33.09 14.84 21.50
N PRO A 155 -31.80 14.88 21.86
CA PRO A 155 -30.99 16.10 21.79
C PRO A 155 -30.44 16.39 20.37
N CYS A 156 -31.06 15.81 19.33
CA CYS A 156 -30.84 16.17 17.93
C CYS A 156 -31.88 17.18 17.41
N GLY A 157 -32.78 17.67 18.27
CA GLY A 157 -33.82 18.64 17.92
C GLY A 157 -35.11 18.04 17.34
N SER A 158 -35.23 16.71 17.21
CA SER A 158 -36.38 16.06 16.55
C SER A 158 -37.71 16.11 17.32
N GLY A 159 -37.71 16.55 18.58
CA GLY A 159 -38.87 16.56 19.48
C GLY A 159 -39.36 15.16 19.93
N ARG A 160 -38.80 14.07 19.38
CA ARG A 160 -39.13 12.68 19.74
C ARG A 160 -38.44 12.28 21.04
N LYS A 161 -38.89 11.20 21.68
CA LYS A 161 -38.17 10.58 22.81
C LYS A 161 -36.85 9.97 22.34
N PHE A 162 -35.79 10.04 23.14
CA PHE A 162 -34.45 9.56 22.78
C PHE A 162 -34.45 8.10 22.27
N LYS A 163 -35.15 7.19 22.99
CA LYS A 163 -35.32 5.78 22.59
C LYS A 163 -36.06 5.54 21.26
N GLN A 164 -36.70 6.57 20.68
CA GLN A 164 -37.44 6.54 19.42
C GLN A 164 -36.75 7.41 18.35
N CYS A 165 -35.49 7.78 18.58
CA CYS A 165 -34.69 8.60 17.68
C CYS A 165 -33.21 8.21 17.82
N CYS A 166 -32.33 9.08 18.32
CA CYS A 166 -30.87 8.85 18.25
C CYS A 166 -30.31 7.73 19.15
N ALA A 167 -31.13 7.04 19.96
CA ALA A 167 -30.68 5.88 20.72
C ALA A 167 -30.19 4.71 19.83
N VAL A 168 -30.63 4.65 18.55
CA VAL A 168 -30.09 3.70 17.57
C VAL A 168 -28.58 3.86 17.35
N PHE A 169 -28.05 5.07 17.57
CA PHE A 169 -26.63 5.38 17.47
C PHE A 169 -25.90 5.33 18.82
N GLU A 170 -26.56 4.99 19.94
CA GLU A 170 -25.93 5.01 21.28
C GLU A 170 -24.73 4.07 21.40
N HIS A 171 -24.69 3.02 20.56
CA HIS A 171 -23.61 2.04 20.46
C HIS A 171 -22.78 2.23 19.18
N ALA A 172 -23.00 3.32 18.43
CA ALA A 172 -22.15 3.67 17.31
C ALA A 172 -20.77 4.10 17.87
N PRO A 173 -19.68 3.42 17.46
CA PRO A 173 -18.34 3.79 17.88
C PRO A 173 -17.91 5.15 17.29
N MET A 174 -16.83 5.69 17.84
CA MET A 174 -16.34 7.01 17.49
C MET A 174 -15.35 6.89 16.33
N PRO A 175 -15.48 7.70 15.25
CA PRO A 175 -14.63 7.60 14.07
C PRO A 175 -13.15 8.01 14.29
N LEU A 176 -12.78 8.37 15.52
CA LEU A 176 -11.41 8.64 15.95
C LEU A 176 -11.16 7.92 17.29
N PRO A 177 -10.05 7.18 17.46
CA PRO A 177 -9.76 6.51 18.71
C PRO A 177 -9.39 7.53 19.80
N THR A 178 -9.87 7.30 21.03
CA THR A 178 -9.79 8.27 22.14
C THR A 178 -8.37 8.76 22.46
N ASN A 179 -7.35 7.93 22.23
CA ASN A 179 -5.94 8.28 22.44
C ASN A 179 -5.38 9.25 21.38
N ALA A 180 -5.98 9.34 20.19
CA ALA A 180 -5.58 10.28 19.13
C ALA A 180 -6.15 11.69 19.34
N LEU A 181 -7.22 11.85 20.13
CA LEU A 181 -7.91 13.13 20.31
C LEU A 181 -7.04 14.19 21.01
N LEU A 182 -6.23 13.82 22.02
CA LEU A 182 -5.37 14.77 22.72
C LEU A 182 -4.21 15.28 21.83
N PRO A 183 -3.46 14.42 21.11
CA PRO A 183 -2.51 14.87 20.09
C PRO A 183 -3.15 15.81 19.06
N LEU A 184 -4.32 15.45 18.52
CA LEU A 184 -5.04 16.27 17.53
C LEU A 184 -5.45 17.64 18.09
N ALA A 185 -5.97 17.67 19.33
CA ALA A 185 -6.31 18.91 20.03
C ALA A 185 -5.10 19.81 20.28
N LEU A 186 -3.95 19.23 20.66
CA LEU A 186 -2.70 19.97 20.85
C LEU A 186 -2.13 20.47 19.52
N ASP A 187 -2.26 19.71 18.43
CA ASP A 187 -1.76 20.13 17.13
C ASP A 187 -2.57 21.28 16.52
N ALA A 188 -3.90 21.24 16.64
CA ALA A 188 -4.76 22.35 16.23
C ALA A 188 -4.66 23.60 17.14
N ALA A 189 -4.16 23.49 18.37
CA ALA A 189 -4.21 24.58 19.33
C ALA A 189 -3.42 25.84 18.93
N GLU A 190 -4.09 26.99 19.03
CA GLU A 190 -3.45 28.28 18.83
C GLU A 190 -2.38 28.58 19.90
N PRO A 191 -1.34 29.39 19.60
CA PRO A 191 -0.28 29.73 20.55
C PRO A 191 -0.77 30.28 21.90
N HIS A 192 -1.89 31.03 21.91
CA HIS A 192 -2.47 31.59 23.13
C HIS A 192 -3.15 30.52 24.02
N MET A 193 -3.47 29.35 23.47
CA MET A 193 -3.99 28.19 24.20
C MET A 193 -2.86 27.35 24.81
N LEU A 194 -1.66 27.41 24.21
CA LEU A 194 -0.47 26.64 24.62
C LEU A 194 0.48 27.43 25.54
N SER A 195 -0.06 28.35 26.36
CA SER A 195 0.75 29.10 27.33
C SER A 195 1.33 28.20 28.42
N ALA A 196 2.45 28.62 29.02
CA ALA A 196 3.17 27.88 30.08
C ALA A 196 2.29 27.43 31.27
N GLU A 197 1.25 28.20 31.58
CA GLU A 197 0.25 27.87 32.61
C GLU A 197 -0.73 26.78 32.12
N LYS A 198 -1.28 26.95 30.92
CA LYS A 198 -2.27 26.03 30.34
C LYS A 198 -1.69 24.66 30.02
N ILE A 199 -0.44 24.58 29.57
CA ILE A 199 0.21 23.30 29.23
C ILE A 199 0.61 22.48 30.45
N ARG A 200 0.77 23.09 31.64
CA ARG A 200 0.95 22.36 32.91
C ARG A 200 -0.28 21.53 33.30
N LEU A 201 -1.41 21.74 32.65
CA LEU A 201 -2.64 20.96 32.82
C LEU A 201 -2.70 19.75 31.86
N VAL A 202 -1.86 19.72 30.82
CA VAL A 202 -1.73 18.61 29.88
C VAL A 202 -0.94 17.47 30.53
N PRO A 203 -1.31 16.19 30.32
CA PRO A 203 -0.46 15.05 30.69
C PRO A 203 0.94 15.16 30.08
N ALA A 204 1.99 15.23 30.91
CA ALA A 204 3.36 15.54 30.49
C ALA A 204 3.90 14.66 29.35
N GLN A 205 3.62 13.35 29.38
CA GLN A 205 4.01 12.41 28.34
C GLN A 205 3.30 12.68 26.99
N ALA A 206 2.02 13.07 27.03
CA ALA A 206 1.27 13.41 25.83
C ALA A 206 1.73 14.74 25.22
N LEU A 207 2.11 15.72 26.07
CA LEU A 207 2.74 16.95 25.63
C LEU A 207 4.12 16.69 24.97
N GLY A 208 4.93 15.81 25.56
CA GLY A 208 6.21 15.38 24.98
C GLY A 208 6.03 14.70 23.62
N MET A 209 5.10 13.75 23.52
CA MET A 209 4.78 13.07 22.26
C MET A 209 4.27 14.04 21.17
N ALA A 210 3.39 14.98 21.53
CA ALA A 210 2.93 16.01 20.60
C ALA A 210 4.09 16.88 20.09
N ALA A 211 5.03 17.26 20.97
CA ALA A 211 6.22 18.04 20.60
C ALA A 211 7.20 17.25 19.71
N MET A 212 7.38 15.94 19.93
CA MET A 212 8.13 15.08 19.00
C MET A 212 7.49 15.08 17.61
N ASN A 213 6.17 14.93 17.53
CA ASN A 213 5.43 14.95 16.27
C ASN A 213 5.52 16.32 15.57
N TRP A 214 5.48 17.43 16.32
CA TRP A 214 5.71 18.77 15.78
C TRP A 214 7.11 18.91 15.16
N ASN A 215 8.15 18.41 15.82
CA ASN A 215 9.51 18.44 15.27
C ASN A 215 9.62 17.61 13.98
N LEU A 216 9.04 16.41 13.95
CA LEU A 216 9.00 15.56 12.75
C LEU A 216 8.23 16.23 11.58
N ALA A 217 7.17 16.98 11.89
CA ALA A 217 6.41 17.78 10.94
C ALA A 217 7.06 19.14 10.59
N GLY A 218 8.30 19.42 11.04
CA GLY A 218 9.01 20.67 10.79
C GLY A 218 8.48 21.88 11.58
N GLN A 219 7.54 21.70 12.52
CA GLN A 219 6.98 22.76 13.36
C GLN A 219 7.86 23.06 14.60
N THR A 220 9.19 23.09 14.44
CA THR A 220 10.16 23.26 15.54
C THR A 220 9.95 24.54 16.36
N ASP A 221 9.53 25.63 15.73
CA ASP A 221 9.24 26.90 16.40
C ASP A 221 8.08 26.79 17.39
N LYS A 222 7.08 25.93 17.10
CA LYS A 222 5.96 25.62 18.00
C LYS A 222 6.48 24.89 19.24
N THR A 223 7.32 23.87 19.05
CA THR A 223 7.98 23.15 20.16
C THR A 223 8.78 24.10 21.05
N LEU A 224 9.59 24.99 20.46
CA LEU A 224 10.34 26.00 21.23
C LEU A 224 9.41 26.94 22.00
N GLY A 225 8.41 27.52 21.32
CA GLY A 225 7.49 28.51 21.92
C GLY A 225 6.67 27.94 23.07
N VAL A 226 6.33 26.65 23.02
CA VAL A 226 5.54 25.95 24.05
C VAL A 226 6.42 25.44 25.19
N LEU A 227 7.54 24.77 24.90
CA LEU A 227 8.33 24.08 25.92
C LEU A 227 9.39 24.97 26.58
N THR A 228 9.97 25.96 25.90
CA THR A 228 10.98 26.85 26.53
C THR A 228 10.42 27.57 27.78
N PRO A 229 9.21 28.15 27.76
CA PRO A 229 8.60 28.74 28.95
C PRO A 229 8.28 27.73 30.07
N LEU A 230 7.99 26.46 29.71
CA LEU A 230 7.73 25.40 30.69
C LEU A 230 9.01 25.06 31.47
N PHE A 231 10.11 24.84 30.76
CA PHE A 231 11.41 24.49 31.32
C PHE A 231 12.14 25.67 31.98
N ALA A 232 11.78 26.92 31.68
CA ALA A 232 12.23 28.10 32.42
C ALA A 232 11.77 28.16 33.89
N SER A 233 10.82 27.31 34.31
CA SER A 233 10.34 27.22 35.70
C SER A 233 10.28 25.76 36.18
N PRO A 234 11.45 25.10 36.33
CA PRO A 234 11.55 23.64 36.37
C PRO A 234 11.17 23.02 37.73
N LYS A 235 10.92 23.81 38.78
CA LYS A 235 10.57 23.31 40.13
C LYS A 235 9.31 22.43 40.18
N ALA A 236 8.45 22.50 39.18
CA ALA A 236 7.21 21.72 39.08
C ALA A 236 7.30 20.55 38.08
N LEU A 237 8.48 20.30 37.52
CA LEU A 237 8.72 19.20 36.58
C LEU A 237 9.19 17.95 37.32
N ASP A 238 8.89 16.79 36.75
CA ASP A 238 9.22 15.46 37.26
C ASP A 238 9.56 14.52 36.10
N ALA A 239 9.96 13.28 36.41
CA ALA A 239 10.28 12.22 35.45
C ALA A 239 9.31 12.07 34.26
N ARG A 240 8.02 12.41 34.40
CA ARG A 240 7.03 12.30 33.30
C ARG A 240 7.26 13.32 32.18
N HIS A 241 8.13 14.31 32.41
CA HIS A 241 8.50 15.36 31.47
C HIS A 241 9.79 15.04 30.68
N GLU A 242 10.40 13.86 30.88
CA GLU A 242 11.60 13.38 30.16
C GLU A 242 11.45 13.53 28.64
N ILE A 243 10.37 12.99 28.07
CA ILE A 243 10.06 13.05 26.63
C ILE A 243 9.92 14.50 26.13
N ALA A 244 9.38 15.40 26.96
CA ALA A 244 9.25 16.82 26.61
C ALA A 244 10.61 17.56 26.68
N LEU A 245 11.50 17.15 27.59
CA LEU A 245 12.87 17.66 27.65
C LEU A 245 13.64 17.26 26.39
N ASP A 246 13.56 15.99 25.99
CA ASP A 246 14.15 15.49 24.75
C ASP A 246 13.63 16.23 23.52
N ALA A 247 12.30 16.35 23.36
CA ALA A 247 11.70 17.08 22.23
C ALA A 247 12.14 18.55 22.16
N LEU A 248 12.32 19.23 23.31
CA LEU A 248 12.86 20.58 23.35
C LEU A 248 14.33 20.63 22.93
N ILE A 249 15.16 19.72 23.44
CA ILE A 249 16.60 19.64 23.10
C ILE A 249 16.78 19.39 21.59
N ASP A 250 16.00 18.49 21.02
CA ASP A 250 16.06 18.15 19.59
C ASP A 250 15.58 19.32 18.71
N ALA A 251 14.53 20.05 19.11
CA ALA A 251 14.10 21.27 18.43
C ALA A 251 15.17 22.38 18.49
N MET A 252 15.80 22.59 19.65
CA MET A 252 16.90 23.56 19.80
C MET A 252 18.12 23.16 18.97
N GLN A 253 18.37 21.86 18.76
CA GLN A 253 19.44 21.36 17.89
C GLN A 253 19.14 21.64 16.42
N GLN A 254 17.93 21.32 15.94
CA GLN A 254 17.50 21.55 14.55
C GLN A 254 17.56 23.04 14.16
N LEU A 255 17.26 23.95 15.09
CA LEU A 255 17.35 25.40 14.90
C LEU A 255 18.73 26.00 15.27
N GLY A 256 19.75 25.17 15.50
CA GLY A 256 21.13 25.63 15.74
C GLY A 256 21.36 26.41 17.05
N GLN A 257 20.44 26.36 18.01
CA GLN A 257 20.49 27.12 19.28
C GLN A 257 21.46 26.51 20.31
N ASN A 258 22.67 26.17 19.86
CA ASN A 258 23.65 25.37 20.61
C ASN A 258 24.00 25.92 22.00
N HIS A 259 24.16 27.24 22.13
CA HIS A 259 24.48 27.87 23.42
C HIS A 259 23.33 27.75 24.42
N ALA A 260 22.11 28.10 24.01
CA ALA A 260 20.92 28.01 24.87
C ALA A 260 20.60 26.54 25.23
N ARG A 261 20.78 25.62 24.26
CA ARG A 261 20.65 24.17 24.47
C ARG A 261 21.60 23.67 25.56
N ARG A 262 22.88 24.07 25.50
CA ARG A 262 23.88 23.72 26.52
C ARG A 262 23.53 24.30 27.89
N GLN A 263 23.10 25.56 27.97
CA GLN A 263 22.67 26.18 29.24
C GLN A 263 21.46 25.47 29.88
N LEU A 264 20.45 25.10 29.08
CA LEU A 264 19.31 24.33 29.55
C LEU A 264 19.75 22.97 30.10
N LEU A 265 20.61 22.26 29.38
CA LEU A 265 21.15 20.98 29.79
C LEU A 265 21.97 21.06 31.08
N GLU A 266 22.87 22.05 31.21
CA GLU A 266 23.68 22.27 32.41
C GLU A 266 22.81 22.63 33.64
N HIS A 267 21.70 23.35 33.43
CA HIS A 267 20.71 23.63 34.47
C HIS A 267 19.92 22.37 34.87
N MET A 268 19.38 21.63 33.90
CA MET A 268 18.59 20.43 34.15
C MET A 268 19.42 19.27 34.72
N ALA A 269 20.73 19.21 34.43
CA ALA A 269 21.66 18.26 35.08
C ALA A 269 21.77 18.45 36.60
N GLN A 270 21.35 19.60 37.14
CA GLN A 270 21.31 19.88 38.59
C GLN A 270 19.90 19.76 39.17
N HIS A 271 18.93 19.23 38.41
CA HIS A 271 17.55 19.09 38.85
C HIS A 271 17.39 18.08 39.99
N HIS A 272 16.33 18.26 40.79
CA HIS A 272 16.06 17.47 41.98
C HIS A 272 15.43 16.10 41.66
N ASP A 273 14.70 16.02 40.54
CA ASP A 273 14.24 14.76 39.97
C ASP A 273 15.42 14.07 39.27
N LYS A 274 15.71 12.83 39.69
CA LYS A 274 16.86 12.08 39.20
C LYS A 274 16.75 11.68 37.73
N VAL A 275 15.54 11.45 37.20
CA VAL A 275 15.34 11.03 35.82
C VAL A 275 15.64 12.20 34.89
N LEU A 276 15.07 13.38 35.17
CA LEU A 276 15.37 14.60 34.40
C LEU A 276 16.86 14.99 34.48
N ALA A 277 17.46 14.87 35.67
CA ALA A 277 18.89 15.13 35.84
C ALA A 277 19.79 14.09 35.15
N THR A 278 19.32 12.84 34.96
CA THR A 278 20.03 11.81 34.21
C THR A 278 19.91 12.04 32.70
N ALA A 279 18.71 12.34 32.20
CA ALA A 279 18.47 12.68 30.79
C ALA A 279 19.34 13.87 30.32
N ALA A 280 19.33 14.96 31.09
CA ALA A 280 20.15 16.13 30.79
C ALA A 280 21.66 15.81 30.80
N ARG A 281 22.13 14.99 31.75
CA ARG A 281 23.52 14.51 31.78
C ARG A 281 23.87 13.63 30.58
N CYS A 282 23.01 12.69 30.20
CA CYS A 282 23.22 11.81 29.03
C CYS A 282 23.33 12.61 27.73
N ARG A 283 22.51 13.65 27.58
CA ARG A 283 22.59 14.59 26.45
C ARG A 283 23.85 15.47 26.49
N LEU A 284 24.33 15.91 27.67
CA LEU A 284 25.63 16.59 27.80
C LEU A 284 26.82 15.68 27.45
N VAL A 285 26.78 14.41 27.85
CA VAL A 285 27.80 13.41 27.47
C VAL A 285 27.88 13.28 25.95
N SER A 286 26.71 13.23 25.28
CA SER A 286 26.64 13.20 23.82
C SER A 286 27.23 14.46 23.18
N VAL A 287 26.86 15.65 23.68
CA VAL A 287 27.41 16.94 23.21
C VAL A 287 28.94 17.03 23.37
N LEU A 288 29.51 16.48 24.45
CA LEU A 288 30.96 16.44 24.66
C LEU A 288 31.64 15.45 23.68
N ALA A 289 31.02 14.30 23.40
CA ALA A 289 31.52 13.34 22.43
C ALA A 289 31.48 13.89 20.99
N ASP A 290 30.39 14.56 20.60
CA ASP A 290 30.25 15.24 19.31
C ASP A 290 31.30 16.35 19.10
N GLN A 291 31.80 16.94 20.20
CA GLN A 291 32.87 17.95 20.21
C GLN A 291 34.29 17.34 20.22
N GLY A 292 34.41 16.00 20.26
CA GLY A 292 35.69 15.30 20.39
C GLY A 292 36.31 15.40 21.80
N GLU A 293 35.57 15.87 22.80
CA GLU A 293 36.02 15.98 24.19
C GLU A 293 35.88 14.65 24.96
N ASP A 294 36.31 13.55 24.34
CA ASP A 294 36.10 12.15 24.77
C ASP A 294 36.39 11.90 26.26
N ALA A 295 37.50 12.45 26.77
CA ALA A 295 37.90 12.29 28.16
C ALA A 295 36.91 12.96 29.15
N GLN A 296 36.29 14.07 28.74
CA GLN A 296 35.25 14.74 29.51
C GLN A 296 33.90 14.03 29.37
N ALA A 297 33.56 13.56 28.17
CA ALA A 297 32.37 12.74 27.93
C ALA A 297 32.36 11.49 28.81
N TRP A 298 33.45 10.71 28.82
CA TRP A 298 33.59 9.52 29.69
C TRP A 298 33.60 9.84 31.18
N LYS A 299 34.24 10.95 31.58
CA LYS A 299 34.20 11.40 32.98
C LYS A 299 32.77 11.69 33.43
N LEU A 300 32.03 12.49 32.65
CA LEU A 300 30.64 12.84 32.95
C LEU A 300 29.72 11.61 32.87
N PHE A 301 29.95 10.69 31.92
CA PHE A 301 29.25 9.41 31.85
C PHE A 301 29.40 8.63 33.16
N HIS A 302 30.64 8.40 33.62
CA HIS A 302 30.88 7.68 34.87
C HIS A 302 30.36 8.39 36.13
N GLU A 303 30.38 9.72 36.16
CA GLU A 303 29.73 10.50 37.23
C GLU A 303 28.21 10.29 37.21
N THR A 304 27.59 10.23 36.02
CA THR A 304 26.16 9.96 35.83
C THR A 304 25.79 8.53 36.23
N SER A 305 26.59 7.52 35.83
CA SER A 305 26.36 6.12 36.21
C SER A 305 26.46 5.90 37.73
N ARG A 306 27.24 6.70 38.45
CA ARG A 306 27.32 6.70 39.92
C ARG A 306 26.14 7.43 40.56
N PHE A 307 25.64 8.49 39.92
CA PHE A 307 24.50 9.29 40.41
C PHE A 307 23.16 8.53 40.34
N ASN A 308 22.95 7.80 39.23
CA ASN A 308 21.73 7.01 38.98
C ASN A 308 22.08 5.64 38.36
N PRO A 309 22.56 4.67 39.17
CA PRO A 309 22.98 3.37 38.66
C PRO A 309 21.78 2.53 38.18
N ASN A 310 21.96 1.85 37.04
CA ASN A 310 20.95 1.05 36.33
C ASN A 310 19.84 1.85 35.64
N ASP A 311 20.02 3.16 35.42
CA ASP A 311 19.13 3.90 34.52
C ASP A 311 19.24 3.36 33.07
N PRO A 312 18.13 2.98 32.41
CA PRO A 312 18.18 2.39 31.07
C PRO A 312 18.79 3.27 29.99
N GLN A 313 18.80 4.60 30.14
CA GLN A 313 19.40 5.52 29.17
C GLN A 313 20.93 5.36 29.07
N LEU A 314 21.58 4.90 30.14
CA LEU A 314 23.03 4.77 30.21
C LEU A 314 23.58 3.65 29.33
N TRP A 315 22.79 2.59 29.09
CA TRP A 315 23.25 1.41 28.36
C TRP A 315 23.49 1.68 26.86
N PRO A 316 22.54 2.24 26.08
CA PRO A 316 22.80 2.59 24.68
C PRO A 316 23.84 3.71 24.58
N LEU A 317 23.86 4.66 25.52
CA LEU A 317 24.87 5.72 25.56
C LEU A 317 26.29 5.17 25.72
N GLU A 318 26.50 4.17 26.57
CA GLU A 318 27.81 3.53 26.73
C GLU A 318 28.26 2.84 25.43
N MET A 319 27.34 2.16 24.73
CA MET A 319 27.63 1.53 23.44
C MET A 319 27.97 2.58 22.38
N THR A 320 27.19 3.65 22.27
CA THR A 320 27.44 4.75 21.32
C THR A 320 28.80 5.40 21.55
N LEU A 321 29.19 5.69 22.81
CA LEU A 321 30.51 6.25 23.14
C LEU A 321 31.68 5.32 22.77
N LEU A 322 31.54 4.02 22.97
CA LEU A 322 32.59 3.06 22.61
C LEU A 322 32.72 2.94 21.09
N LEU A 323 31.59 2.86 20.39
CA LEU A 323 31.55 2.66 18.95
C LEU A 323 31.98 3.91 18.17
N SER A 324 31.60 5.13 18.60
CA SER A 324 32.03 6.38 17.96
C SER A 324 33.55 6.59 18.07
N GLN A 325 34.16 6.11 19.15
CA GLN A 325 35.61 6.13 19.38
C GLN A 325 36.35 4.93 18.73
N GLY A 326 35.66 4.10 17.95
CA GLY A 326 36.25 2.92 17.28
C GLY A 326 36.63 1.77 18.23
N ARG A 327 36.16 1.78 19.48
CA ARG A 327 36.47 0.79 20.54
C ARG A 327 35.55 -0.44 20.42
N GLN A 328 35.45 -1.00 19.22
CA GLN A 328 34.52 -2.09 18.86
C GLN A 328 34.66 -3.32 19.77
N GLU A 329 35.89 -3.73 20.08
CA GLU A 329 36.14 -4.91 20.93
C GLU A 329 35.69 -4.68 22.38
N GLU A 330 35.83 -3.46 22.90
CA GLU A 330 35.28 -3.12 24.23
C GLU A 330 33.75 -3.09 24.22
N ALA A 331 33.14 -2.57 23.15
CA ALA A 331 31.68 -2.64 22.97
C ALA A 331 31.18 -4.10 22.98
N ARG A 332 31.85 -5.01 22.25
CA ARG A 332 31.54 -6.45 22.21
C ARG A 332 31.66 -7.13 23.57
N LEU A 333 32.62 -6.72 24.40
CA LEU A 333 32.78 -7.25 25.76
C LEU A 333 31.73 -6.69 26.74
N ARG A 334 31.27 -5.45 26.53
CA ARG A 334 30.29 -4.78 27.42
C ARG A 334 28.84 -5.14 27.08
N ALA A 335 28.49 -5.28 25.80
CA ALA A 335 27.11 -5.49 25.34
C ALA A 335 26.37 -6.67 26.02
N PRO A 336 26.96 -7.87 26.24
CA PRO A 336 26.25 -8.97 26.91
C PRO A 336 25.82 -8.63 28.34
N LEU A 337 26.61 -7.83 29.07
CA LEU A 337 26.28 -7.39 30.42
C LEU A 337 25.14 -6.36 30.40
N LEU A 338 25.22 -5.38 29.50
CA LEU A 338 24.19 -4.35 29.35
C LEU A 338 22.85 -4.95 28.88
N ALA A 339 22.90 -5.90 27.94
CA ALA A 339 21.74 -6.67 27.51
C ALA A 339 21.12 -7.46 28.69
N ALA A 340 21.92 -8.10 29.54
CA ALA A 340 21.41 -8.78 30.73
C ALA A 340 20.74 -7.81 31.74
N GLN A 341 21.25 -6.58 31.86
CA GLN A 341 20.61 -5.52 32.66
C GLN A 341 19.27 -5.07 32.03
N ALA A 342 19.22 -4.89 30.71
CA ALA A 342 18.02 -4.52 29.98
C ALA A 342 16.90 -5.58 30.08
N ARG A 343 17.21 -6.87 29.91
CA ARG A 343 16.23 -7.96 30.13
C ARG A 343 15.70 -7.97 31.56
N LYS A 344 16.58 -7.77 32.56
CA LYS A 344 16.18 -7.68 33.97
C LYS A 344 15.25 -6.48 34.26
N ALA A 345 15.32 -5.42 33.46
CA ALA A 345 14.42 -4.27 33.52
C ALA A 345 13.16 -4.42 32.63
N GLY A 346 12.92 -5.60 32.04
CA GLY A 346 11.77 -5.85 31.17
C GLY A 346 11.86 -5.15 29.81
N ARG A 347 13.07 -4.92 29.29
CA ARG A 347 13.31 -4.32 27.97
C ARG A 347 14.11 -5.26 27.08
N ASP A 348 13.45 -6.32 26.61
CA ASP A 348 14.07 -7.34 25.77
C ASP A 348 14.48 -6.78 24.39
N ASP A 349 13.69 -5.88 23.78
CA ASP A 349 14.02 -5.21 22.51
C ASP A 349 15.34 -4.43 22.60
N LEU A 350 15.50 -3.65 23.68
CA LEU A 350 16.75 -2.92 23.97
C LEU A 350 17.91 -3.88 24.23
N ALA A 351 17.66 -5.03 24.86
CA ALA A 351 18.68 -6.06 25.05
C ALA A 351 19.14 -6.69 23.73
N GLY A 352 18.26 -6.81 22.74
CA GLY A 352 18.61 -7.19 21.36
C GLY A 352 19.48 -6.13 20.69
N ALA A 353 18.97 -4.89 20.63
CA ALA A 353 19.65 -3.76 20.00
C ALA A 353 21.07 -3.53 20.53
N LEU A 354 21.29 -3.62 21.85
CA LEU A 354 22.62 -3.45 22.46
C LEU A 354 23.65 -4.50 21.99
N VAL A 355 23.22 -5.74 21.75
CA VAL A 355 24.11 -6.81 21.23
C VAL A 355 24.41 -6.56 19.76
N GLN A 356 23.39 -6.19 18.98
CA GLN A 356 23.52 -5.91 17.55
C GLN A 356 24.46 -4.71 17.30
N MET A 357 24.26 -3.59 18.01
CA MET A 357 25.13 -2.39 17.97
C MET A 357 26.61 -2.74 18.12
N ALA A 358 26.95 -3.65 19.04
CA ALA A 358 28.34 -4.04 19.27
C ALA A 358 28.91 -5.00 18.21
N GLN A 359 28.05 -5.79 17.55
CA GLN A 359 28.45 -6.69 16.48
C GLN A 359 28.65 -5.94 15.16
N GLU A 360 27.68 -5.09 14.80
CA GLU A 360 27.48 -4.50 13.47
C GLU A 360 27.79 -2.99 13.41
N GLY A 361 27.83 -2.30 14.56
CA GLY A 361 28.09 -0.86 14.67
C GLY A 361 26.81 -0.02 14.84
N ILE A 362 26.97 1.30 15.06
CA ILE A 362 25.84 2.22 15.37
C ILE A 362 24.77 2.24 14.27
N ALA A 363 25.15 1.97 13.01
CA ALA A 363 24.24 1.97 11.87
C ALA A 363 23.11 0.93 11.99
N SER A 364 23.31 -0.19 12.72
CA SER A 364 22.33 -1.28 12.85
C SER A 364 21.07 -0.89 13.64
N ILE A 365 21.05 0.27 14.29
CA ILE A 365 19.88 0.80 15.00
C ILE A 365 18.85 1.38 14.00
N TYR A 366 19.34 1.82 12.83
CA TYR A 366 18.54 2.52 11.83
C TYR A 366 17.96 1.60 10.75
N SER A 367 18.42 0.35 10.68
CA SER A 367 17.82 -0.72 9.87
C SER A 367 16.62 -1.33 10.60
N ASN A 368 16.87 -2.03 11.72
CA ASN A 368 15.97 -3.06 12.24
C ASN A 368 14.71 -2.57 13.01
N ARG A 369 14.16 -1.39 12.73
CA ARG A 369 12.87 -0.98 13.31
C ARG A 369 11.66 -1.32 12.46
N ASP A 370 11.86 -1.57 11.17
CA ASP A 370 10.88 -2.19 10.27
C ASP A 370 11.38 -3.56 9.72
N ASP A 371 12.70 -3.75 9.53
CA ASP A 371 13.28 -4.89 8.78
C ASP A 371 13.06 -6.31 9.36
N ALA A 372 12.68 -6.48 10.63
CA ALA A 372 12.71 -7.79 11.29
C ALA A 372 11.66 -8.79 10.78
N GLU A 373 10.55 -8.31 10.20
CA GLU A 373 9.59 -9.17 9.49
C GLU A 373 10.00 -9.35 8.01
N ASP A 374 10.48 -8.28 7.35
CA ASP A 374 10.93 -8.29 5.96
C ASP A 374 12.09 -9.26 5.69
N ASP A 375 13.09 -9.35 6.59
CA ASP A 375 14.20 -10.32 6.51
C ASP A 375 13.68 -11.77 6.36
N THR A 376 12.58 -12.12 7.03
CA THR A 376 12.01 -13.47 6.99
C THR A 376 11.28 -13.75 5.69
N VAL A 377 10.66 -12.72 5.11
CA VAL A 377 9.95 -12.78 3.82
C VAL A 377 10.95 -12.79 2.67
N GLU A 378 12.03 -12.00 2.73
CA GLU A 378 13.13 -12.04 1.76
C GLU A 378 13.77 -13.43 1.71
N LEU A 379 14.14 -14.01 2.86
CA LEU A 379 14.72 -15.36 2.90
C LEU A 379 13.76 -16.44 2.34
N ALA A 380 12.46 -16.35 2.64
CA ALA A 380 11.45 -17.26 2.11
C ALA A 380 11.27 -17.11 0.58
N TRP A 381 11.32 -15.88 0.07
CA TRP A 381 11.27 -15.60 -1.36
C TRP A 381 12.52 -16.09 -2.09
N LEU A 382 13.72 -15.84 -1.55
CA LEU A 382 14.99 -16.32 -2.12
C LEU A 382 14.97 -17.85 -2.26
N ALA A 383 14.51 -18.58 -1.25
CA ALA A 383 14.35 -20.03 -1.31
C ALA A 383 13.34 -20.50 -2.37
N LEU A 384 12.22 -19.79 -2.53
CA LEU A 384 11.22 -20.09 -3.56
C LEU A 384 11.78 -19.84 -4.97
N ALA A 385 12.45 -18.70 -5.18
CA ALA A 385 13.10 -18.38 -6.44
C ALA A 385 14.22 -19.36 -6.79
N ASP A 386 14.98 -19.84 -5.80
CA ASP A 386 16.00 -20.87 -6.00
C ASP A 386 15.43 -22.22 -6.48
N ALA A 387 14.17 -22.53 -6.15
CA ALA A 387 13.46 -23.71 -6.66
C ALA A 387 12.88 -23.54 -8.09
N THR A 388 13.06 -22.38 -8.73
CA THR A 388 12.58 -22.13 -10.09
C THR A 388 13.32 -23.02 -11.11
N PRO A 389 12.62 -23.77 -11.98
CA PRO A 389 13.27 -24.57 -13.01
C PRO A 389 14.15 -23.72 -13.94
N ARG A 390 15.29 -24.27 -14.38
CA ARG A 390 16.19 -23.57 -15.34
C ARG A 390 15.57 -23.37 -16.72
N ALA A 391 14.59 -24.20 -17.08
CA ALA A 391 13.83 -24.10 -18.31
C ALA A 391 12.47 -24.80 -18.15
N PRO A 392 11.40 -24.33 -18.81
CA PRO A 392 10.12 -25.03 -18.86
C PRO A 392 10.19 -26.31 -19.70
N ASP A 393 9.57 -27.38 -19.20
CA ASP A 393 9.33 -28.60 -19.96
C ASP A 393 8.30 -28.34 -21.07
N ARG A 394 8.76 -28.37 -22.32
CA ARG A 394 7.96 -28.06 -23.51
C ARG A 394 6.87 -29.09 -23.77
N GLU A 395 7.13 -30.38 -23.51
CA GLU A 395 6.14 -31.44 -23.75
C GLU A 395 5.03 -31.37 -22.72
N ALA A 396 5.40 -31.23 -21.44
CA ALA A 396 4.44 -31.00 -20.37
C ALA A 396 3.63 -29.71 -20.59
N LEU A 397 4.27 -28.62 -21.02
CA LEU A 397 3.60 -27.34 -21.29
C LEU A 397 2.54 -27.47 -22.40
N HIS A 398 2.90 -28.08 -23.54
CA HIS A 398 1.95 -28.34 -24.62
C HIS A 398 0.81 -29.28 -24.18
N ALA A 399 1.06 -30.25 -23.31
CA ALA A 399 0.03 -31.12 -22.76
C ALA A 399 -0.90 -30.42 -21.74
N LEU A 400 -0.50 -29.26 -21.20
CA LEU A 400 -1.25 -28.49 -20.20
C LEU A 400 -2.07 -27.32 -20.77
N TYR A 401 -1.85 -26.95 -22.04
CA TYR A 401 -2.55 -25.86 -22.72
C TYR A 401 -3.20 -26.27 -24.04
N LYS A 402 -4.39 -25.73 -24.28
CA LYS A 402 -4.92 -25.54 -25.64
C LYS A 402 -4.44 -24.18 -26.15
N VAL A 403 -3.83 -24.17 -27.32
CA VAL A 403 -3.34 -22.96 -27.99
C VAL A 403 -4.17 -22.78 -29.26
N GLU A 404 -5.12 -21.86 -29.22
CA GLU A 404 -5.99 -21.52 -30.35
C GLU A 404 -5.30 -20.40 -31.15
N ARG A 405 -5.08 -20.62 -32.45
CA ARG A 405 -4.50 -19.65 -33.39
C ARG A 405 -5.58 -19.18 -34.36
N PHE A 406 -5.66 -17.88 -34.58
CA PHE A 406 -6.60 -17.26 -35.51
C PHE A 406 -5.97 -16.00 -36.10
N ASP A 407 -6.32 -15.68 -37.34
CA ASP A 407 -5.82 -14.48 -37.99
C ASP A 407 -6.75 -13.30 -37.73
N LEU A 408 -6.18 -12.17 -37.33
CA LEU A 408 -6.84 -10.88 -37.27
C LEU A 408 -6.39 -10.03 -38.46
N GLN A 409 -7.34 -9.31 -39.06
CA GLN A 409 -7.03 -8.19 -39.95
C GLN A 409 -6.92 -6.91 -39.11
N ASP A 410 -5.77 -6.26 -39.19
CA ASP A 410 -5.56 -4.91 -38.67
C ASP A 410 -5.13 -4.00 -39.84
N GLY A 411 -6.10 -3.24 -40.36
CA GLY A 411 -5.96 -2.52 -41.62
C GLY A 411 -5.65 -3.47 -42.79
N ASP A 412 -4.56 -3.19 -43.52
CA ASP A 412 -4.08 -3.99 -44.65
C ASP A 412 -3.19 -5.18 -44.22
N GLN A 413 -2.89 -5.34 -42.92
CA GLN A 413 -2.03 -6.41 -42.41
C GLN A 413 -2.86 -7.57 -41.82
N GLN A 414 -2.44 -8.81 -42.12
CA GLN A 414 -2.96 -10.03 -41.52
C GLN A 414 -1.95 -10.53 -40.49
N ALA A 415 -2.35 -10.60 -39.22
CA ALA A 415 -1.52 -11.07 -38.12
C ALA A 415 -2.16 -12.29 -37.46
N THR A 416 -1.38 -13.37 -37.29
CA THR A 416 -1.83 -14.52 -36.52
C THR A 416 -1.71 -14.21 -35.04
N THR A 417 -2.83 -14.27 -34.32
CA THR A 417 -2.94 -14.08 -32.87
C THR A 417 -3.18 -15.42 -32.18
N VAL A 418 -2.67 -15.55 -30.95
CA VAL A 418 -2.85 -16.71 -30.07
C VAL A 418 -3.78 -16.39 -28.90
N SER A 419 -4.69 -17.31 -28.60
CA SER A 419 -5.40 -17.40 -27.30
C SER A 419 -4.99 -18.72 -26.62
N ILE A 420 -4.53 -18.64 -25.37
CA ILE A 420 -4.19 -19.83 -24.58
C ILE A 420 -5.32 -20.19 -23.60
N ARG A 421 -5.57 -21.48 -23.37
CA ARG A 421 -6.52 -21.97 -22.36
C ARG A 421 -5.96 -23.17 -21.62
N PRO A 422 -5.99 -23.21 -20.27
CA PRO A 422 -5.54 -24.38 -19.53
C PRO A 422 -6.43 -25.58 -19.84
N VAL A 423 -5.83 -26.77 -20.04
CA VAL A 423 -6.59 -28.02 -20.05
C VAL A 423 -7.11 -28.30 -18.63
N LYS A 424 -8.11 -29.18 -18.50
CA LYS A 424 -8.71 -29.54 -17.20
C LYS A 424 -7.69 -29.84 -16.09
N LYS A 425 -6.65 -30.63 -16.38
CA LYS A 425 -5.57 -30.96 -15.43
C LYS A 425 -4.87 -29.71 -14.87
N LEU A 426 -4.64 -28.68 -15.70
CA LEU A 426 -4.04 -27.43 -15.26
C LEU A 426 -5.07 -26.52 -14.57
N ALA A 427 -6.31 -26.47 -15.05
CA ALA A 427 -7.39 -25.71 -14.41
C ALA A 427 -7.68 -26.22 -12.98
N ASP A 428 -7.72 -27.54 -12.78
CA ASP A 428 -7.84 -28.19 -11.46
C ASP A 428 -6.63 -27.88 -10.55
N LEU A 429 -5.43 -27.73 -11.10
CA LEU A 429 -4.24 -27.29 -10.36
C LEU A 429 -4.35 -25.82 -9.95
N ASN A 430 -4.71 -24.93 -10.87
CA ASN A 430 -4.88 -23.50 -10.61
C ASN A 430 -5.97 -23.25 -9.56
N LEU A 431 -7.06 -24.02 -9.57
CA LEU A 431 -8.10 -23.92 -8.54
C LEU A 431 -7.57 -24.30 -7.14
N ARG A 432 -6.74 -25.34 -7.03
CA ARG A 432 -6.08 -25.71 -5.76
C ARG A 432 -5.08 -24.65 -5.29
N TRP A 433 -4.40 -23.98 -6.22
CA TRP A 433 -3.53 -22.84 -5.91
C TRP A 433 -4.33 -21.65 -5.39
N ARG A 434 -5.31 -21.13 -6.15
CA ARG A 434 -6.17 -20.00 -5.77
C ARG A 434 -6.85 -20.16 -4.41
N ARG A 435 -7.35 -21.37 -4.10
CA ARG A 435 -7.99 -21.67 -2.80
C ARG A 435 -7.04 -21.58 -1.60
N ARG A 436 -5.72 -21.61 -1.82
CA ARG A 436 -4.70 -21.65 -0.76
C ARG A 436 -3.84 -20.39 -0.71
N PHE A 437 -3.58 -19.78 -1.86
CA PHE A 437 -2.74 -18.60 -2.02
C PHE A 437 -3.56 -17.57 -2.81
N LEU A 438 -4.44 -16.86 -2.10
CA LEU A 438 -5.28 -15.83 -2.71
C LEU A 438 -4.42 -14.63 -3.09
N VAL A 439 -4.60 -14.13 -4.31
CA VAL A 439 -4.02 -12.87 -4.78
C VAL A 439 -5.13 -12.04 -5.44
N GLY A 440 -5.35 -10.83 -4.95
CA GLY A 440 -6.24 -9.86 -5.57
C GLY A 440 -5.56 -9.27 -6.81
N LYS A 441 -5.90 -9.81 -7.97
CA LYS A 441 -5.32 -9.39 -9.27
C LYS A 441 -5.59 -7.89 -9.52
N PRO A 442 -4.61 -7.15 -10.06
CA PRO A 442 -4.77 -5.74 -10.36
C PRO A 442 -5.77 -5.51 -11.50
N ASP A 443 -6.47 -4.39 -11.45
CA ASP A 443 -7.31 -3.92 -12.55
C ASP A 443 -6.45 -3.56 -13.76
N MET A 444 -7.00 -3.76 -14.97
CA MET A 444 -6.35 -3.36 -16.22
C MET A 444 -4.86 -3.80 -16.28
N THR A 445 -3.98 -2.90 -16.72
CA THR A 445 -2.53 -3.11 -16.90
C THR A 445 -1.71 -2.66 -15.69
N TRP A 446 -2.33 -2.38 -14.54
CA TRP A 446 -1.63 -2.06 -13.29
C TRP A 446 -0.91 -3.31 -12.74
N LEU A 447 0.07 -3.08 -11.87
CA LEU A 447 0.85 -4.13 -11.20
C LEU A 447 0.57 -4.22 -9.68
N ASP A 448 -0.08 -3.21 -9.10
CA ASP A 448 -0.34 -3.15 -7.66
C ASP A 448 -1.47 -4.12 -7.26
N ALA A 449 -1.11 -5.17 -6.53
CA ALA A 449 -1.98 -6.32 -6.26
C ALA A 449 -2.04 -6.63 -4.76
N ASP A 450 -3.18 -7.14 -4.29
CA ASP A 450 -3.30 -7.69 -2.93
C ASP A 450 -2.62 -9.07 -2.90
N VAL A 451 -1.36 -9.10 -2.44
CA VAL A 451 -0.51 -10.29 -2.39
C VAL A 451 -0.24 -10.78 -0.96
N GLU A 452 -0.78 -10.12 0.07
CA GLU A 452 -0.46 -10.38 1.48
C GLU A 452 -0.58 -11.87 1.83
N THR A 453 -1.69 -12.51 1.41
CA THR A 453 -1.97 -13.92 1.70
C THR A 453 -0.91 -14.87 1.11
N LEU A 454 -0.34 -14.54 -0.06
CA LEU A 454 0.75 -15.29 -0.66
C LEU A 454 2.09 -15.01 0.03
N LEU A 455 2.38 -13.75 0.37
CA LEU A 455 3.61 -13.36 1.09
C LEU A 455 3.72 -14.05 2.47
N PHE A 456 2.66 -14.00 3.29
CA PHE A 456 2.58 -14.74 4.55
C PHE A 456 2.65 -16.27 4.39
N SER A 457 2.50 -16.79 3.17
CA SER A 457 2.44 -18.22 2.87
C SER A 457 3.59 -18.74 1.99
N LEU A 458 4.64 -17.96 1.74
CA LEU A 458 5.74 -18.34 0.82
C LEU A 458 6.35 -19.73 1.09
N PRO A 459 6.63 -20.16 2.34
CA PRO A 459 7.12 -21.52 2.60
C PRO A 459 6.11 -22.62 2.22
N ALA A 460 4.82 -22.34 2.38
CA ALA A 460 3.75 -23.26 1.98
C ALA A 460 3.53 -23.25 0.45
N ALA A 461 3.77 -22.12 -0.21
CA ALA A 461 3.76 -21.99 -1.67
C ALA A 461 4.91 -22.80 -2.30
N LEU A 462 6.14 -22.66 -1.79
CA LEU A 462 7.29 -23.50 -2.17
C LEU A 462 6.96 -24.99 -2.01
N ALA A 463 6.48 -25.42 -0.83
CA ALA A 463 6.08 -26.81 -0.59
C ALA A 463 4.92 -27.31 -1.48
N PHE A 464 4.11 -26.41 -2.07
CA PHE A 464 3.11 -26.76 -3.08
C PHE A 464 3.75 -26.94 -4.46
N LEU A 465 4.66 -26.05 -4.85
CA LEU A 465 5.40 -26.08 -6.13
C LEU A 465 6.26 -27.34 -6.23
N GLU A 466 6.98 -27.71 -5.16
CA GLU A 466 7.74 -28.97 -5.06
C GLU A 466 6.87 -30.21 -5.29
N LYS A 467 5.68 -30.24 -4.68
CA LYS A 467 4.72 -31.36 -4.80
C LYS A 467 3.97 -31.37 -6.13
N ASN A 468 3.92 -30.24 -6.84
CA ASN A 468 3.19 -30.10 -8.10
C ASN A 468 4.08 -29.37 -9.13
N PRO A 469 5.16 -29.96 -9.67
CA PRO A 469 6.08 -29.26 -10.56
C PRO A 469 5.44 -28.62 -11.81
N ALA A 470 4.29 -29.15 -12.26
CA ALA A 470 3.48 -28.56 -13.32
C ALA A 470 2.93 -27.16 -13.00
N ALA A 471 2.93 -26.74 -11.74
CA ALA A 471 2.56 -25.39 -11.30
C ALA A 471 3.52 -24.33 -11.85
N TRP A 472 4.81 -24.66 -12.00
CA TRP A 472 5.80 -23.80 -12.67
C TRP A 472 5.51 -23.57 -14.16
N LEU A 473 4.58 -24.31 -14.77
CA LEU A 473 4.14 -24.09 -16.15
C LEU A 473 2.81 -23.30 -16.21
N SER A 474 2.22 -22.95 -15.07
CA SER A 474 0.95 -22.23 -15.02
C SER A 474 1.15 -20.73 -15.13
N ALA A 475 0.65 -20.16 -16.23
CA ALA A 475 0.50 -18.72 -16.45
C ALA A 475 -0.05 -17.95 -15.24
N GLU A 476 -0.96 -18.57 -14.48
CA GLU A 476 -1.65 -17.94 -13.35
C GLU A 476 -0.81 -17.93 -12.07
N VAL A 477 -0.12 -19.05 -11.79
CA VAL A 477 0.80 -19.20 -10.66
C VAL A 477 2.03 -18.32 -10.85
N LEU A 478 2.57 -18.26 -12.08
CA LEU A 478 3.70 -17.41 -12.42
C LEU A 478 3.36 -15.92 -12.28
N ASP A 479 2.15 -15.54 -12.68
CA ASP A 479 1.60 -14.18 -12.51
C ASP A 479 1.38 -13.83 -11.02
N ASP A 480 0.87 -14.75 -10.19
CA ASP A 480 0.80 -14.56 -8.74
C ASP A 480 2.18 -14.38 -8.09
N LEU A 481 3.14 -15.23 -8.45
CA LEU A 481 4.50 -15.16 -7.93
C LEU A 481 5.20 -13.87 -8.35
N LEU A 482 4.99 -13.39 -9.59
CA LEU A 482 5.62 -12.15 -10.06
C LEU A 482 4.95 -10.88 -9.52
N LEU A 483 3.65 -10.91 -9.24
CA LEU A 483 2.99 -9.85 -8.48
C LEU A 483 3.55 -9.75 -7.05
N ALA A 484 3.76 -10.89 -6.37
CA ALA A 484 4.43 -10.92 -5.08
C ALA A 484 5.90 -10.45 -5.18
N ALA A 485 6.63 -10.85 -6.22
CA ALA A 485 7.99 -10.39 -6.47
C ALA A 485 8.06 -8.86 -6.67
N TYR A 486 7.13 -8.29 -7.43
CA TYR A 486 7.04 -6.86 -7.67
C TYR A 486 6.75 -6.08 -6.37
N ALA A 487 5.84 -6.57 -5.53
CA ALA A 487 5.55 -5.95 -4.23
C ALA A 487 6.75 -5.98 -3.26
N LEU A 488 7.57 -7.05 -3.29
CA LEU A 488 8.81 -7.13 -2.53
C LEU A 488 9.94 -6.27 -3.12
N CYS A 489 9.95 -6.09 -4.44
CA CYS A 489 10.96 -5.29 -5.14
C CYS A 489 10.60 -3.79 -5.14
N ASN A 490 10.74 -3.13 -3.98
CA ASN A 490 10.66 -1.67 -3.89
C ASN A 490 11.92 -0.98 -4.48
N GLU A 491 11.97 0.36 -4.48
CA GLU A 491 13.11 1.14 -5.01
C GLU A 491 14.44 0.96 -4.22
N HIS A 492 14.44 0.19 -3.13
CA HIS A 492 15.59 -0.10 -2.28
C HIS A 492 15.90 -1.61 -2.20
N ALA A 493 15.24 -2.43 -3.05
CA ALA A 493 15.36 -3.88 -3.03
C ALA A 493 16.81 -4.37 -3.20
N SER A 494 17.17 -5.41 -2.43
CA SER A 494 18.51 -5.98 -2.46
C SER A 494 18.88 -6.51 -3.87
N THR A 495 20.16 -6.45 -4.24
CA THR A 495 20.62 -7.03 -5.52
C THR A 495 20.37 -8.54 -5.58
N SER A 496 20.24 -9.21 -4.44
CA SER A 496 19.87 -10.63 -4.35
C SER A 496 18.38 -10.82 -4.64
N MET A 497 17.52 -9.99 -4.05
CA MET A 497 16.08 -9.95 -4.28
C MET A 497 15.74 -9.75 -5.77
N LEU A 498 16.32 -8.72 -6.40
CA LEU A 498 16.13 -8.43 -7.83
C LEU A 498 16.58 -9.61 -8.72
N LYS A 499 17.71 -10.25 -8.41
CA LYS A 499 18.19 -11.45 -9.15
C LYS A 499 17.30 -12.67 -8.96
N ALA A 500 16.70 -12.83 -7.78
CA ALA A 500 15.74 -13.89 -7.48
C ALA A 500 14.43 -13.68 -8.25
N ALA A 501 13.86 -12.47 -8.17
CA ALA A 501 12.68 -12.07 -8.92
C ALA A 501 12.89 -12.23 -10.44
N GLN A 502 14.04 -11.78 -10.97
CA GLN A 502 14.38 -11.93 -12.38
C GLN A 502 14.43 -13.40 -12.83
N ARG A 503 14.84 -14.34 -11.96
CA ARG A 503 14.88 -15.77 -12.28
C ARG A 503 13.49 -16.35 -12.50
N VAL A 504 12.53 -15.97 -11.65
CA VAL A 504 11.10 -16.33 -11.80
C VAL A 504 10.55 -15.70 -13.09
N ALA A 505 10.90 -14.44 -13.35
CA ALA A 505 10.47 -13.72 -14.55
C ALA A 505 10.98 -14.39 -15.83
N ASP A 506 12.25 -14.78 -15.89
CA ASP A 506 12.87 -15.41 -17.05
C ASP A 506 12.23 -16.76 -17.38
N HIS A 507 11.89 -17.54 -16.36
CA HIS A 507 11.15 -18.79 -16.53
C HIS A 507 9.71 -18.54 -17.02
N ALA A 508 9.02 -17.52 -16.50
CA ALA A 508 7.69 -17.14 -16.98
C ALA A 508 7.71 -16.63 -18.44
N LEU A 509 8.73 -15.87 -18.83
CA LEU A 509 8.95 -15.43 -20.19
C LEU A 509 9.30 -16.59 -21.14
N ALA A 510 10.02 -17.61 -20.67
CA ALA A 510 10.25 -18.82 -21.43
C ALA A 510 8.94 -19.60 -21.67
N VAL A 511 8.05 -19.67 -20.66
CA VAL A 511 6.70 -20.24 -20.82
C VAL A 511 5.87 -19.44 -21.84
N LEU A 512 5.86 -18.10 -21.76
CA LEU A 512 5.21 -17.23 -22.74
C LEU A 512 5.71 -17.52 -24.16
N ARG A 513 7.04 -17.50 -24.37
CA ARG A 513 7.66 -17.68 -25.70
C ARG A 513 7.32 -19.03 -26.31
N LEU A 514 7.28 -20.10 -25.52
CA LEU A 514 6.90 -21.44 -26.00
C LEU A 514 5.43 -21.56 -26.39
N LEU A 515 4.52 -20.88 -25.68
CA LEU A 515 3.08 -20.93 -25.99
C LEU A 515 2.73 -20.11 -27.24
N VAL A 516 3.29 -18.90 -27.35
CA VAL A 516 2.98 -17.99 -28.47
C VAL A 516 3.68 -18.41 -29.77
N GLY A 517 5.00 -18.66 -29.73
CA GLY A 517 5.84 -18.80 -30.92
C GLY A 517 6.03 -17.46 -31.64
N GLU A 518 5.94 -17.44 -32.96
CA GLU A 518 6.07 -16.24 -33.81
C GLU A 518 4.77 -15.43 -33.96
N ALA A 519 3.74 -15.74 -33.16
CA ALA A 519 2.43 -15.12 -33.23
C ALA A 519 2.31 -13.89 -32.31
N GLN A 520 1.24 -13.11 -32.49
CA GLN A 520 0.88 -12.04 -31.56
C GLN A 520 0.09 -12.59 -30.36
N PHE A 521 0.18 -11.89 -29.23
CA PHE A 521 -0.35 -12.28 -27.94
C PHE A 521 -1.08 -11.08 -27.31
N HIS A 522 -2.31 -10.85 -27.77
CA HIS A 522 -3.03 -9.61 -27.47
C HIS A 522 -3.60 -9.55 -26.05
N TRP A 523 -3.64 -8.36 -25.47
CA TRP A 523 -4.19 -8.07 -24.15
C TRP A 523 -5.72 -8.24 -24.04
N ILE A 524 -6.45 -8.05 -25.16
CA ILE A 524 -7.91 -8.15 -25.17
C ILE A 524 -8.38 -9.55 -24.74
N GLU A 525 -7.66 -10.59 -25.18
CA GLU A 525 -7.82 -11.98 -24.75
C GLU A 525 -7.50 -12.12 -23.25
N SER A 526 -8.55 -12.31 -22.45
CA SER A 526 -8.44 -12.35 -20.98
C SER A 526 -7.52 -13.44 -20.45
N THR A 527 -7.33 -14.52 -21.20
CA THR A 527 -6.47 -15.65 -20.85
C THR A 527 -4.99 -15.43 -21.16
N ASN A 528 -4.65 -14.44 -21.99
CA ASN A 528 -3.27 -14.03 -22.29
C ASN A 528 -2.70 -13.10 -21.20
N ARG A 529 -3.57 -12.32 -20.55
CA ARG A 529 -3.21 -11.27 -19.57
C ARG A 529 -2.23 -11.70 -18.48
N PRO A 530 -2.31 -12.90 -17.86
CA PRO A 530 -1.36 -13.29 -16.82
C PRO A 530 0.10 -13.29 -17.31
N LEU A 531 0.39 -13.86 -18.48
CA LEU A 531 1.75 -13.90 -19.02
C LEU A 531 2.19 -12.55 -19.62
N LEU A 532 1.26 -11.73 -20.11
CA LEU A 532 1.57 -10.33 -20.46
C LEU A 532 1.94 -9.51 -19.22
N ARG A 533 1.28 -9.74 -18.08
CA ARG A 533 1.65 -9.10 -16.81
C ARG A 533 2.99 -9.60 -16.28
N CYS A 534 3.31 -10.89 -16.45
CA CYS A 534 4.66 -11.42 -16.19
C CYS A 534 5.73 -10.65 -16.98
N LEU A 535 5.46 -10.29 -18.24
CA LEU A 535 6.35 -9.47 -19.07
C LEU A 535 6.41 -8.01 -18.59
N ALA A 536 5.29 -7.41 -18.18
CA ALA A 536 5.27 -6.07 -17.60
C ALA A 536 6.10 -6.01 -16.29
N VAL A 537 5.95 -6.98 -15.38
CA VAL A 537 6.80 -7.09 -14.18
C VAL A 537 8.27 -7.26 -14.57
N ALA A 538 8.60 -8.07 -15.58
CA ALA A 538 9.98 -8.25 -16.03
C ALA A 538 10.62 -6.95 -16.55
N VAL A 539 9.84 -6.07 -17.21
CA VAL A 539 10.29 -4.73 -17.63
C VAL A 539 10.60 -3.85 -16.41
N GLU A 540 9.73 -3.84 -15.41
CA GLU A 540 9.95 -3.05 -14.19
C GLU A 540 11.13 -3.57 -13.35
N LEU A 541 11.31 -4.89 -13.22
CA LEU A 541 12.47 -5.49 -12.56
C LEU A 541 13.79 -5.10 -13.27
N ALA A 542 13.81 -5.05 -14.61
CA ALA A 542 14.97 -4.57 -15.36
C ALA A 542 15.23 -3.07 -15.11
N ARG A 543 14.17 -2.24 -14.99
CA ARG A 543 14.28 -0.81 -14.65
C ARG A 543 14.82 -0.58 -13.23
N MET A 544 14.31 -1.34 -12.25
CA MET A 544 14.77 -1.33 -10.85
C MET A 544 16.24 -1.76 -10.74
N ALA A 545 16.66 -2.76 -11.53
CA ALA A 545 18.05 -3.21 -11.62
C ALA A 545 18.96 -2.26 -12.46
N HIS A 546 18.40 -1.21 -13.06
CA HIS A 546 19.07 -0.29 -13.98
C HIS A 546 19.74 -0.98 -15.20
N ASP A 547 19.14 -2.09 -15.67
CA ASP A 547 19.56 -2.83 -16.86
C ASP A 547 18.80 -2.32 -18.10
N ASP A 548 19.23 -1.16 -18.61
CA ASP A 548 18.65 -0.50 -19.79
C ASP A 548 18.64 -1.43 -21.02
N VAL A 549 19.65 -2.30 -21.18
CA VAL A 549 19.75 -3.23 -22.31
C VAL A 549 18.62 -4.26 -22.24
N ARG A 550 18.47 -4.92 -21.08
CA ARG A 550 17.39 -5.88 -20.85
C ARG A 550 16.01 -5.22 -20.93
N SER A 551 15.87 -4.01 -20.37
CA SER A 551 14.63 -3.25 -20.45
C SER A 551 14.23 -2.99 -21.90
N MET A 552 15.16 -2.52 -22.74
CA MET A 552 14.92 -2.33 -24.18
C MET A 552 14.52 -3.62 -24.90
N ASP A 553 15.21 -4.73 -24.65
CA ASP A 553 14.90 -6.03 -25.27
C ASP A 553 13.48 -6.52 -24.90
N LEU A 554 13.10 -6.37 -23.62
CA LEU A 554 11.77 -6.75 -23.13
C LEU A 554 10.66 -5.84 -23.67
N LEU A 555 10.91 -4.54 -23.78
CA LEU A 555 9.98 -3.57 -24.36
C LEU A 555 9.76 -3.83 -25.86
N HIS A 556 10.84 -4.12 -26.62
CA HIS A 556 10.73 -4.55 -28.01
C HIS A 556 9.93 -5.87 -28.14
N GLN A 557 10.21 -6.86 -27.29
CA GLN A 557 9.44 -8.11 -27.25
C GLN A 557 7.96 -7.85 -26.95
N GLY A 558 7.66 -6.95 -25.99
CA GLY A 558 6.30 -6.57 -25.62
C GLY A 558 5.52 -5.97 -26.76
N LEU A 559 6.08 -4.99 -27.48
CA LEU A 559 5.43 -4.37 -28.63
C LEU A 559 5.23 -5.35 -29.80
N ALA A 560 6.17 -6.25 -30.05
CA ALA A 560 6.02 -7.30 -31.08
C ALA A 560 4.88 -8.29 -30.74
N LEU A 561 4.69 -8.61 -29.46
CA LEU A 561 3.62 -9.49 -28.99
C LEU A 561 2.26 -8.78 -28.94
N ASN A 562 2.21 -7.56 -28.43
CA ASN A 562 0.98 -6.81 -28.20
C ASN A 562 1.07 -5.41 -28.86
N PRO A 563 0.94 -5.32 -30.19
CA PRO A 563 1.19 -4.07 -30.95
C PRO A 563 0.20 -2.95 -30.63
N HIS A 564 -0.99 -3.26 -30.10
CA HIS A 564 -1.93 -2.27 -29.58
C HIS A 564 -1.44 -1.57 -28.29
N ASP A 565 -0.30 -2.01 -27.73
CA ASP A 565 0.45 -1.38 -26.66
C ASP A 565 -0.38 -0.88 -25.46
N ASN A 566 -1.21 -1.76 -24.92
CA ASN A 566 -2.07 -1.48 -23.77
C ASN A 566 -1.28 -1.11 -22.51
N HIS A 567 -0.03 -1.57 -22.38
CA HIS A 567 0.86 -1.27 -21.25
C HIS A 567 1.64 0.04 -21.43
N GLY A 568 1.59 0.69 -22.61
CA GLY A 568 2.33 1.92 -22.89
C GLY A 568 3.85 1.73 -23.03
N TRP A 569 4.31 0.53 -23.38
CA TRP A 569 5.72 0.18 -23.57
C TRP A 569 6.42 1.08 -24.60
N ARG A 570 5.73 1.59 -25.63
CA ARG A 570 6.32 2.54 -26.59
C ARG A 570 6.74 3.86 -25.92
N LEU A 571 6.00 4.30 -24.90
CA LEU A 571 6.27 5.50 -24.13
C LEU A 571 7.47 5.32 -23.20
N GLN A 572 7.86 4.08 -22.88
CA GLN A 572 9.12 3.76 -22.18
C GLN A 572 10.29 3.53 -23.16
N LEU A 573 10.04 2.88 -24.29
CA LEU A 573 11.08 2.49 -25.26
C LEU A 573 11.62 3.66 -26.08
N ALA A 574 10.77 4.55 -26.59
CA ALA A 574 11.22 5.72 -27.33
C ALA A 574 12.22 6.57 -26.51
N PRO A 575 11.98 6.84 -25.20
CA PRO A 575 12.99 7.37 -24.30
C PRO A 575 14.36 6.70 -24.30
N LEU A 576 14.41 5.37 -24.19
CA LEU A 576 15.66 4.61 -24.10
C LEU A 576 16.43 4.64 -25.42
N LEU A 577 15.74 4.52 -26.55
CA LEU A 577 16.32 4.66 -27.89
C LEU A 577 16.96 6.05 -28.09
N LEU A 578 16.28 7.12 -27.65
CA LEU A 578 16.81 8.49 -27.75
C LEU A 578 18.02 8.73 -26.83
N LYS A 579 18.00 8.19 -25.60
CA LYS A 579 19.11 8.29 -24.64
C LYS A 579 20.35 7.52 -25.11
N THR A 580 20.16 6.38 -25.79
CA THR A 580 21.24 5.52 -26.32
C THR A 580 21.73 5.93 -27.72
N GLY A 581 21.17 6.97 -28.33
CA GLY A 581 21.58 7.46 -29.66
C GLY A 581 20.98 6.70 -30.85
N ARG A 582 20.04 5.79 -30.60
CA ARG A 582 19.29 5.02 -31.61
C ARG A 582 18.15 5.85 -32.22
N TYR A 583 18.50 7.01 -32.79
CA TYR A 583 17.54 8.01 -33.25
C TYR A 583 16.63 7.54 -34.39
N GLN A 584 17.15 6.72 -35.31
CA GLN A 584 16.36 6.18 -36.42
C GLN A 584 15.33 5.15 -35.91
N ASP A 585 15.75 4.23 -35.04
CA ASP A 585 14.84 3.25 -34.41
C ASP A 585 13.72 3.96 -33.60
N ALA A 586 14.04 5.08 -32.95
CA ALA A 586 13.04 5.89 -32.26
C ALA A 586 12.02 6.51 -33.22
N LEU A 587 12.44 6.97 -34.41
CA LEU A 587 11.53 7.44 -35.46
C LEU A 587 10.67 6.31 -36.02
N ASP A 588 11.27 5.14 -36.28
CA ASP A 588 10.56 3.99 -36.85
C ASP A 588 9.52 3.43 -35.86
N LEU A 589 9.82 3.48 -34.55
CA LEU A 589 8.84 3.24 -33.48
C LEU A 589 7.73 4.30 -33.48
N MET A 590 8.06 5.59 -33.44
CA MET A 590 7.05 6.66 -33.42
C MET A 590 6.22 6.73 -34.72
N ALA A 591 6.71 6.21 -35.84
CA ALA A 591 5.97 6.13 -37.10
C ALA A 591 4.87 5.06 -37.10
N GLN A 592 4.99 4.02 -36.27
CA GLN A 592 3.94 3.00 -36.06
C GLN A 592 2.75 3.57 -35.27
N TYR A 593 2.95 4.66 -34.52
CA TYR A 593 1.94 5.32 -33.68
C TYR A 593 1.78 6.80 -34.06
N PRO A 594 1.31 7.13 -35.28
CA PRO A 594 1.27 8.49 -35.82
C PRO A 594 0.23 9.42 -35.15
N HIS A 595 -0.57 8.90 -34.22
CA HIS A 595 -1.61 9.63 -33.50
C HIS A 595 -1.37 9.65 -31.98
N ASP A 596 -0.13 9.40 -31.57
CA ASP A 596 0.25 9.44 -30.16
C ASP A 596 0.09 10.83 -29.53
N MET A 597 -0.21 10.79 -28.23
CA MET A 597 -0.35 11.99 -27.41
C MET A 597 1.01 12.68 -27.19
N PRO A 598 1.04 13.99 -26.89
CA PRO A 598 2.27 14.66 -26.50
C PRO A 598 2.86 14.00 -25.23
N PRO A 599 4.19 13.95 -25.10
CA PRO A 599 5.19 14.71 -25.85
C PRO A 599 5.73 14.03 -27.13
N SER A 600 5.09 13.00 -27.69
CA SER A 600 5.61 12.20 -28.82
C SER A 600 6.21 13.04 -29.97
N GLU A 601 5.49 14.06 -30.48
CA GLU A 601 6.02 14.93 -31.54
C GLU A 601 7.27 15.74 -31.16
N HIS A 602 7.42 16.12 -29.88
CA HIS A 602 8.63 16.80 -29.40
C HIS A 602 9.83 15.85 -29.42
N LEU A 603 9.61 14.58 -29.09
CA LEU A 603 10.61 13.52 -29.18
C LEU A 603 10.95 13.17 -30.65
N ARG A 604 9.95 13.19 -31.55
CA ARG A 604 10.14 13.02 -33.00
C ARG A 604 10.99 14.15 -33.60
N ALA A 605 10.72 15.41 -33.24
CA ALA A 605 11.53 16.55 -33.66
C ALA A 605 12.99 16.44 -33.16
N LEU A 606 13.20 16.02 -31.91
CA LEU A 606 14.53 15.76 -31.34
C LEU A 606 15.28 14.68 -32.15
N ALA A 607 14.62 13.56 -32.46
CA ALA A 607 15.21 12.47 -33.24
C ALA A 607 15.61 12.92 -34.66
N LEU A 608 14.71 13.62 -35.36
CA LEU A 608 14.99 14.20 -36.69
C LEU A 608 16.19 15.17 -36.66
N LEU A 609 16.28 16.01 -35.62
CA LEU A 609 17.40 16.94 -35.46
C LEU A 609 18.73 16.20 -35.28
N CYS A 610 18.76 15.19 -34.41
CA CYS A 610 19.96 14.38 -34.15
C CYS A 610 20.43 13.61 -35.40
N LEU A 611 19.52 13.27 -36.31
CA LEU A 611 19.83 12.68 -37.63
C LEU A 611 20.20 13.73 -38.70
N GLY A 612 20.27 15.01 -38.35
CA GLY A 612 20.58 16.11 -39.27
C GLY A 612 19.43 16.54 -40.19
N ARG A 613 18.22 15.97 -40.03
CA ARG A 613 17.01 16.26 -40.82
C ARG A 613 16.32 17.55 -40.35
N LYS A 614 17.08 18.65 -40.33
CA LYS A 614 16.70 19.93 -39.69
C LYS A 614 15.36 20.51 -40.16
N ASN A 615 15.10 20.50 -41.47
CA ASN A 615 13.88 21.08 -42.03
C ASN A 615 12.62 20.32 -41.57
N GLU A 616 12.72 18.99 -41.48
CA GLU A 616 11.63 18.13 -41.00
C GLU A 616 11.46 18.26 -39.49
N ALA A 617 12.57 18.29 -38.74
CA ALA A 617 12.55 18.55 -37.30
C ALA A 617 11.86 19.88 -36.97
N GLU A 618 12.14 20.93 -37.74
CA GLU A 618 11.52 22.26 -37.56
C GLU A 618 10.01 22.22 -37.85
N ALA A 619 9.58 21.58 -38.94
CA ALA A 619 8.17 21.45 -39.28
C ALA A 619 7.39 20.73 -38.16
N VAL A 620 7.89 19.57 -37.71
CA VAL A 620 7.28 18.79 -36.61
C VAL A 620 7.26 19.60 -35.30
N LEU A 621 8.37 20.27 -34.94
CA LEU A 621 8.41 21.06 -33.70
C LEU A 621 7.48 22.27 -33.74
N ARG A 622 7.33 22.93 -34.89
CA ARG A 622 6.39 24.05 -35.06
C ARG A 622 4.95 23.60 -34.85
N GLU A 623 4.54 22.47 -35.43
CA GLU A 623 3.21 21.90 -35.24
C GLU A 623 2.98 21.44 -33.78
N ALA A 624 3.95 20.73 -33.19
CA ALA A 624 3.91 20.28 -31.81
C ALA A 624 3.76 21.45 -30.82
N HIS A 625 4.54 22.53 -31.01
CA HIS A 625 4.49 23.74 -30.19
C HIS A 625 3.19 24.53 -30.40
N GLN A 626 2.66 24.59 -31.63
CA GLN A 626 1.36 25.23 -31.89
C GLN A 626 0.22 24.55 -31.14
N ARG A 627 0.28 23.22 -30.97
CA ARG A 627 -0.76 22.42 -30.33
C ARG A 627 -0.58 22.27 -28.81
N TYR A 628 0.66 22.15 -28.33
CA TYR A 628 0.99 21.91 -26.92
C TYR A 628 2.22 22.73 -26.47
N PRO A 629 2.13 24.07 -26.45
CA PRO A 629 3.28 24.98 -26.28
C PRO A 629 4.00 24.83 -24.93
N HIS A 630 3.33 24.34 -23.89
CA HIS A 630 3.92 24.18 -22.57
C HIS A 630 5.13 23.23 -22.55
N TYR A 631 5.11 22.14 -23.34
CA TYR A 631 6.20 21.14 -23.37
C TYR A 631 7.53 21.70 -23.88
N LEU A 632 7.52 22.59 -24.88
CA LEU A 632 8.74 23.26 -25.31
C LEU A 632 9.07 24.46 -24.41
N ASN A 633 8.08 25.27 -24.05
CA ASN A 633 8.29 26.46 -23.23
C ASN A 633 8.95 26.14 -21.88
N THR A 634 8.56 25.04 -21.24
CA THR A 634 9.17 24.62 -19.97
C THR A 634 10.62 24.15 -20.13
N LEU A 635 11.07 23.71 -21.31
CA LEU A 635 12.47 23.31 -21.52
C LEU A 635 13.41 24.53 -21.60
N LEU A 636 12.91 25.67 -22.09
CA LEU A 636 13.71 26.86 -22.42
C LEU A 636 14.41 27.52 -21.20
N PRO A 637 13.77 27.73 -20.04
CA PRO A 637 14.44 28.27 -18.85
C PRO A 637 15.58 27.38 -18.35
N GLU A 638 16.58 27.97 -17.70
CA GLU A 638 17.62 27.20 -17.02
C GLU A 638 17.11 26.60 -15.72
N THR A 639 16.50 27.42 -14.88
CA THR A 639 15.70 27.04 -13.71
C THR A 639 14.23 27.41 -13.93
N GLN A 640 13.34 26.66 -13.29
CA GLN A 640 11.90 26.91 -13.25
C GLN A 640 11.39 26.16 -12.01
N ASP A 641 10.41 26.72 -11.30
CA ASP A 641 9.78 26.08 -10.15
C ASP A 641 8.65 25.12 -10.59
N PRO A 642 8.32 24.08 -9.82
CA PRO A 642 7.19 23.21 -10.13
C PRO A 642 5.88 24.02 -10.21
N PRO A 643 5.01 23.75 -11.20
CA PRO A 643 3.69 24.35 -11.25
C PRO A 643 2.81 23.82 -10.10
N PRO A 644 1.78 24.57 -9.67
CA PRO A 644 0.81 24.08 -8.69
C PRO A 644 0.00 22.91 -9.26
N ASP A 645 -0.53 22.08 -8.36
CA ASP A 645 -1.38 20.94 -8.73
C ASP A 645 -2.63 21.38 -9.51
N GLU A 646 -2.97 20.60 -10.53
CA GLU A 646 -4.14 20.84 -11.38
C GLU A 646 -5.38 20.18 -10.74
N PRO A 647 -6.54 20.87 -10.64
CA PRO A 647 -7.70 20.33 -9.96
C PRO A 647 -8.41 19.23 -10.76
N GLY A 648 -8.29 17.98 -10.31
CA GLY A 648 -8.97 16.81 -10.85
C GLY A 648 -8.17 15.52 -10.64
N PRO A 649 -8.72 14.35 -10.99
CA PRO A 649 -7.94 13.10 -10.98
C PRO A 649 -6.97 13.05 -12.17
N GLY A 650 -5.68 12.94 -11.89
CA GLY A 650 -4.61 12.81 -12.89
C GLY A 650 -4.04 14.15 -13.38
N VAL A 651 -3.19 14.09 -14.41
CA VAL A 651 -2.47 15.26 -14.97
C VAL A 651 -3.12 15.67 -16.28
N ALA A 652 -3.40 16.96 -16.50
CA ALA A 652 -4.06 17.40 -17.73
C ALA A 652 -3.11 17.30 -18.94
N LEU A 653 -3.61 16.72 -20.04
CA LEU A 653 -2.81 16.54 -21.26
C LEU A 653 -2.41 17.91 -21.85
N GLY A 654 -1.10 18.16 -21.94
CA GLY A 654 -0.57 19.45 -22.37
C GLY A 654 -0.71 20.58 -21.35
N GLY A 655 -1.11 20.26 -20.12
CA GLY A 655 -1.12 21.16 -18.97
C GLY A 655 0.29 21.55 -18.52
N ALA A 656 0.35 22.46 -17.54
CA ALA A 656 1.62 22.94 -17.00
C ALA A 656 2.35 21.82 -16.25
N LEU A 657 1.61 21.00 -15.50
CA LEU A 657 2.15 19.89 -14.72
C LEU A 657 2.66 18.75 -15.63
N ALA A 658 1.95 18.42 -16.70
CA ALA A 658 2.41 17.43 -17.69
C ALA A 658 3.71 17.87 -18.39
N ALA A 659 3.81 19.16 -18.72
CA ALA A 659 5.02 19.73 -19.28
C ALA A 659 6.18 19.72 -18.27
N TRP A 660 5.91 20.04 -17.00
CA TRP A 660 6.93 20.02 -15.95
C TRP A 660 7.56 18.63 -15.76
N TYR A 661 6.78 17.55 -15.73
CA TYR A 661 7.35 16.19 -15.70
C TYR A 661 8.23 15.90 -16.92
N HIS A 662 7.78 16.28 -18.12
CA HIS A 662 8.60 16.18 -19.34
C HIS A 662 9.90 17.00 -19.24
N ARG A 663 9.90 18.17 -18.57
CA ARG A 663 11.11 18.97 -18.36
C ARG A 663 12.17 18.19 -17.58
N LEU A 664 11.78 17.53 -16.50
CA LEU A 664 12.68 16.78 -15.63
C LEU A 664 13.42 15.68 -16.40
N ASP A 665 12.67 14.90 -17.18
CA ASP A 665 13.22 13.78 -17.97
C ASP A 665 14.06 14.22 -19.18
N TRP A 666 13.60 15.23 -19.91
CA TRP A 666 14.06 15.48 -21.30
C TRP A 666 15.01 16.66 -21.45
N ARG A 667 14.98 17.65 -20.56
CA ARG A 667 15.85 18.83 -20.68
C ARG A 667 17.35 18.49 -20.77
N PRO A 668 17.91 17.54 -19.99
CA PRO A 668 19.33 17.19 -20.11
C PRO A 668 19.71 16.66 -21.50
N LEU A 669 18.82 15.93 -22.17
CA LEU A 669 19.06 15.43 -23.54
C LEU A 669 18.91 16.55 -24.58
N TRP A 670 17.92 17.43 -24.43
CA TRP A 670 17.75 18.61 -25.29
C TRP A 670 18.92 19.59 -25.21
N VAL A 671 19.55 19.74 -24.05
CA VAL A 671 20.78 20.53 -23.88
C VAL A 671 21.96 19.83 -24.58
N ARG A 672 22.22 18.56 -24.27
CA ARG A 672 23.40 17.81 -24.80
C ARG A 672 23.38 17.60 -26.32
N SER A 673 22.20 17.45 -26.91
CA SER A 673 22.00 17.33 -28.37
C SER A 673 22.10 18.68 -29.12
N GLY A 674 22.13 19.80 -28.40
CA GLY A 674 22.00 21.13 -28.99
C GLY A 674 20.58 21.50 -29.42
N ALA A 675 19.59 20.61 -29.25
CA ALA A 675 18.19 20.86 -29.61
C ALA A 675 17.61 22.10 -28.91
N LEU A 676 17.98 22.35 -27.66
CA LEU A 676 17.52 23.53 -26.93
C LEU A 676 18.11 24.85 -27.51
N ALA A 677 19.35 24.81 -27.98
CA ALA A 677 20.00 25.96 -28.61
C ALA A 677 19.42 26.23 -30.01
N TRP A 678 19.11 25.17 -30.76
CA TRP A 678 18.41 25.25 -32.05
C TRP A 678 16.97 25.78 -31.89
N ALA A 679 16.19 25.25 -30.95
CA ALA A 679 14.81 25.68 -30.72
C ALA A 679 14.69 27.18 -30.38
N ARG A 680 15.67 27.73 -29.64
CA ARG A 680 15.77 29.19 -29.37
C ARG A 680 15.97 30.04 -30.62
N GLN A 681 16.52 29.49 -31.71
CA GLN A 681 16.73 30.21 -32.98
C GLN A 681 15.49 30.22 -33.88
N LEU A 682 14.50 29.36 -33.61
CA LEU A 682 13.33 29.18 -34.49
C LEU A 682 12.29 30.31 -34.39
N ASN A 683 12.42 31.24 -33.44
CA ASN A 683 11.47 32.33 -33.17
C ASN A 683 10.01 31.84 -33.19
N LEU A 684 9.74 30.79 -32.39
CA LEU A 684 8.41 30.20 -32.28
C LEU A 684 7.44 31.22 -31.63
N PRO A 685 6.19 31.30 -32.10
CA PRO A 685 5.23 32.25 -31.54
C PRO A 685 4.96 31.92 -30.07
N GLU A 686 4.92 32.95 -29.23
CA GLU A 686 4.41 32.81 -27.87
C GLU A 686 2.93 32.37 -27.91
N PRO A 687 2.50 31.49 -26.98
CA PRO A 687 1.11 31.09 -26.92
C PRO A 687 0.23 32.32 -26.69
N SER A 688 -0.79 32.49 -27.54
CA SER A 688 -1.84 33.48 -27.26
C SER A 688 -2.42 33.20 -25.88
N PRO A 689 -2.59 34.21 -25.00
CA PRO A 689 -3.16 33.99 -23.68
C PRO A 689 -4.50 33.28 -23.83
N PRO A 690 -4.79 32.25 -23.01
CA PRO A 690 -6.00 31.46 -23.17
C PRO A 690 -7.19 32.42 -23.14
N ARG A 691 -7.95 32.46 -24.25
CA ARG A 691 -9.19 33.24 -24.32
C ARG A 691 -10.02 32.82 -23.13
N ALA A 692 -10.18 33.72 -22.16
CA ALA A 692 -11.00 33.47 -20.99
C ALA A 692 -12.35 32.97 -21.49
N ARG A 693 -12.68 31.71 -21.19
CA ARG A 693 -14.00 31.17 -21.48
C ARG A 693 -14.95 32.01 -20.66
N GLN A 694 -15.59 32.98 -21.31
CA GLN A 694 -16.72 33.68 -20.71
C GLN A 694 -17.67 32.61 -20.17
N PRO A 695 -18.13 32.71 -18.91
CA PRO A 695 -19.14 31.81 -18.40
C PRO A 695 -20.28 31.79 -19.41
N ALA A 696 -20.62 30.60 -19.92
CA ALA A 696 -21.63 30.49 -20.95
C ALA A 696 -22.93 31.05 -20.38
N VAL A 697 -23.36 32.21 -20.88
CA VAL A 697 -24.65 32.82 -20.50
C VAL A 697 -25.71 31.74 -20.67
N PRO A 698 -26.47 31.38 -19.61
CA PRO A 698 -27.38 30.26 -19.66
C PRO A 698 -28.46 30.53 -20.72
N ARG A 699 -28.27 29.95 -21.91
CA ARG A 699 -29.28 29.98 -22.95
C ARG A 699 -30.51 29.27 -22.38
N LYS A 700 -31.64 29.98 -22.35
CA LYS A 700 -32.97 29.40 -22.14
C LYS A 700 -33.30 28.47 -23.32
N SER A 701 -32.73 27.27 -23.35
CA SER A 701 -33.13 26.21 -24.27
C SER A 701 -34.44 25.62 -23.76
N ALA A 702 -35.51 25.81 -24.53
CA ALA A 702 -36.83 25.33 -24.23
C ALA A 702 -36.86 23.80 -23.98
N ALA A 703 -37.77 23.37 -23.11
CA ALA A 703 -37.97 21.96 -22.79
C ALA A 703 -38.32 21.14 -24.05
N ARG A 704 -37.38 20.30 -24.49
CA ARG A 704 -37.65 19.09 -25.26
C ARG A 704 -36.92 17.95 -24.57
N GLY A 705 -37.68 16.98 -24.07
CA GLY A 705 -37.18 15.98 -23.14
C GLY A 705 -36.10 15.08 -23.74
N ALA A 706 -34.93 15.05 -23.10
CA ALA A 706 -34.08 13.86 -23.12
C ALA A 706 -34.73 12.79 -22.21
N PRO A 707 -34.63 11.50 -22.55
CA PRO A 707 -35.31 10.45 -21.80
C PRO A 707 -34.69 10.25 -20.41
N GLU A 708 -35.52 10.32 -19.36
CA GLU A 708 -35.12 9.98 -18.00
C GLU A 708 -34.58 8.54 -17.93
N LYS A 709 -33.29 8.36 -17.64
CA LYS A 709 -32.81 7.10 -17.04
C LYS A 709 -33.06 7.15 -15.53
N LYS A 710 -34.31 6.86 -15.15
CA LYS A 710 -34.67 6.54 -13.76
C LYS A 710 -33.89 5.30 -13.31
N VAL A 711 -32.87 5.50 -12.46
CA VAL A 711 -32.31 4.42 -11.66
C VAL A 711 -33.24 4.22 -10.46
N LEU A 712 -34.25 3.37 -10.62
CA LEU A 712 -34.97 2.80 -9.48
C LEU A 712 -34.00 1.85 -8.75
N VAL A 713 -33.51 2.25 -7.58
CA VAL A 713 -33.07 1.27 -6.58
C VAL A 713 -34.34 0.68 -5.98
N THR A 714 -34.83 -0.37 -6.63
CA THR A 714 -35.85 -1.25 -6.04
C THR A 714 -35.18 -2.08 -4.94
N ALA A 715 -35.87 -2.29 -3.82
CA ALA A 715 -35.49 -3.35 -2.89
C ALA A 715 -35.53 -4.71 -3.63
N PHE A 716 -34.72 -5.67 -3.19
CA PHE A 716 -34.83 -7.04 -3.69
C PHE A 716 -36.26 -7.55 -3.47
N GLY A 717 -36.81 -8.25 -4.46
CA GLY A 717 -38.18 -8.71 -4.40
C GLY A 717 -38.49 -9.78 -5.43
N GLU A 718 -39.73 -10.25 -5.41
CA GLU A 718 -40.19 -11.45 -6.13
C GLU A 718 -39.84 -11.47 -7.64
N LYS A 719 -39.74 -10.30 -8.29
CA LYS A 719 -39.32 -10.18 -9.71
C LYS A 719 -37.83 -10.44 -9.92
N ASP A 720 -36.98 -10.01 -8.99
CA ASP A 720 -35.54 -10.29 -9.04
C ASP A 720 -35.29 -11.76 -8.68
N GLU A 721 -35.97 -12.28 -7.64
CA GLU A 721 -35.86 -13.70 -7.29
C GLU A 721 -36.28 -14.62 -8.44
N LYS A 722 -37.42 -14.34 -9.09
CA LYS A 722 -37.87 -15.07 -10.30
C LYS A 722 -36.89 -14.95 -11.47
N ARG A 723 -36.12 -13.85 -11.55
CA ARG A 723 -35.06 -13.68 -12.57
C ARG A 723 -33.84 -14.53 -12.23
N LEU A 724 -33.38 -14.49 -10.98
CA LEU A 724 -32.23 -15.28 -10.52
C LEU A 724 -32.51 -16.78 -10.67
N LYS A 725 -33.68 -17.28 -10.21
CA LYS A 725 -34.13 -18.68 -10.43
C LYS A 725 -34.29 -19.08 -11.90
N LYS A 726 -34.39 -18.11 -12.83
CA LYS A 726 -34.46 -18.36 -14.27
C LYS A 726 -33.07 -18.43 -14.93
N THR A 727 -32.12 -17.64 -14.46
CA THR A 727 -30.76 -17.54 -15.04
C THR A 727 -29.71 -18.38 -14.33
N CYS A 728 -29.98 -18.84 -13.10
CA CYS A 728 -29.16 -19.75 -12.31
C CYS A 728 -30.05 -20.94 -11.87
N THR A 729 -29.70 -22.14 -12.32
CA THR A 729 -30.40 -23.38 -11.91
C THR A 729 -30.22 -23.67 -10.43
N ASP A 730 -28.99 -23.49 -9.93
CA ASP A 730 -28.64 -23.71 -8.53
C ASP A 730 -28.77 -22.42 -7.72
N TYR A 731 -29.98 -21.85 -7.74
CA TYR A 731 -30.31 -20.66 -6.97
C TYR A 731 -30.02 -20.80 -5.46
N PRO A 732 -30.28 -21.95 -4.80
CA PRO A 732 -29.86 -22.15 -3.40
C PRO A 732 -28.35 -21.95 -3.21
N ARG A 733 -27.50 -22.49 -4.09
CA ARG A 733 -26.04 -22.30 -4.02
C ARG A 733 -25.62 -20.84 -4.22
N LEU A 734 -26.22 -20.13 -5.17
CA LEU A 734 -25.97 -18.69 -5.37
C LEU A 734 -26.32 -17.89 -4.11
N HIS A 735 -27.47 -18.18 -3.51
CA HIS A 735 -27.89 -17.52 -2.26
C HIS A 735 -26.95 -17.87 -1.10
N GLY A 736 -26.51 -19.12 -0.96
CA GLY A 736 -25.55 -19.53 0.06
C GLY A 736 -24.24 -18.76 -0.04
N LEU A 737 -23.70 -18.64 -1.27
CA LEU A 737 -22.46 -17.89 -1.54
C LEU A 737 -22.59 -16.43 -1.12
N LEU A 738 -23.66 -15.74 -1.54
CA LEU A 738 -23.87 -14.34 -1.18
C LEU A 738 -24.15 -14.15 0.33
N GLN A 739 -24.80 -15.11 1.00
CA GLN A 739 -24.96 -15.08 2.45
C GLN A 739 -23.62 -15.17 3.16
N ALA A 740 -22.72 -16.05 2.72
CA ALA A 740 -21.40 -16.20 3.32
C ALA A 740 -20.49 -14.98 3.12
N VAL A 741 -20.61 -14.31 1.96
CA VAL A 741 -19.96 -13.00 1.73
C VAL A 741 -20.53 -11.97 2.72
N ALA A 742 -21.86 -11.90 2.88
CA ALA A 742 -22.51 -10.98 3.83
C ALA A 742 -22.15 -11.27 5.30
N TRP A 743 -21.93 -12.54 5.64
CA TRP A 743 -21.52 -13.00 6.97
C TRP A 743 -19.99 -12.98 7.21
N SER A 744 -19.19 -12.60 6.21
CA SER A 744 -17.72 -12.66 6.33
C SER A 744 -17.20 -11.78 7.49
N PRO A 745 -16.26 -12.28 8.33
CA PRO A 745 -15.71 -11.52 9.45
C PRO A 745 -14.85 -10.31 9.01
N GLN A 746 -14.47 -10.25 7.73
CA GLN A 746 -13.87 -9.07 7.09
C GLN A 746 -14.80 -8.57 5.98
N MET A 747 -14.69 -7.30 5.58
CA MET A 747 -15.42 -6.81 4.41
C MET A 747 -14.80 -7.42 3.14
N LEU A 748 -15.64 -7.93 2.23
CA LEU A 748 -15.20 -8.47 0.94
C LEU A 748 -15.74 -7.58 -0.18
N LEU A 749 -14.82 -6.92 -0.88
CA LEU A 749 -15.15 -6.08 -2.04
C LEU A 749 -15.74 -6.92 -3.20
N PRO A 750 -16.61 -6.34 -4.04
CA PRO A 750 -17.27 -7.09 -5.13
C PRO A 750 -16.33 -7.84 -6.06
N ASN A 751 -15.13 -7.32 -6.34
CA ASN A 751 -14.13 -8.00 -7.18
C ASN A 751 -13.74 -9.41 -6.67
N ALA A 752 -13.76 -9.64 -5.35
CA ALA A 752 -13.39 -10.92 -4.74
C ALA A 752 -14.45 -12.02 -4.89
N TRP A 753 -15.74 -11.68 -5.03
CA TRP A 753 -16.85 -12.66 -5.01
C TRP A 753 -17.79 -12.58 -6.22
N LEU A 754 -17.88 -11.43 -6.89
CA LEU A 754 -18.86 -11.21 -7.96
C LEU A 754 -18.64 -12.14 -9.15
N ARG A 755 -17.38 -12.44 -9.48
CA ARG A 755 -17.05 -13.43 -10.53
C ARG A 755 -17.65 -14.80 -10.21
N SER A 756 -17.41 -15.32 -9.01
CA SER A 756 -17.94 -16.61 -8.55
C SER A 756 -19.47 -16.63 -8.52
N ALA A 757 -20.11 -15.52 -8.18
CA ALA A 757 -21.56 -15.37 -8.24
C ALA A 757 -22.09 -15.35 -9.70
N MET A 758 -21.37 -14.68 -10.62
CA MET A 758 -21.71 -14.62 -12.04
C MET A 758 -21.52 -15.96 -12.77
N GLU A 759 -20.49 -16.74 -12.40
CA GLU A 759 -20.23 -18.08 -12.97
C GLU A 759 -21.35 -19.10 -12.65
N LEU A 760 -22.17 -18.88 -11.60
CA LEU A 760 -23.33 -19.71 -11.29
C LEU A 760 -24.56 -19.48 -12.20
N HIS A 761 -24.56 -18.43 -13.04
CA HIS A 761 -25.68 -18.15 -13.95
C HIS A 761 -25.59 -18.98 -15.26
N ASP A 762 -25.81 -20.29 -15.14
CA ASP A 762 -25.75 -21.29 -16.21
C ASP A 762 -26.79 -21.12 -17.34
N ARG A 763 -27.86 -20.35 -17.10
CA ARG A 763 -28.98 -20.13 -18.03
C ARG A 763 -29.12 -18.68 -18.47
N MET A 764 -28.00 -18.01 -18.71
CA MET A 764 -28.03 -16.66 -19.30
C MET A 764 -28.76 -16.66 -20.66
N PRO A 765 -29.61 -15.65 -20.96
CA PRO A 765 -30.43 -15.67 -22.17
C PRO A 765 -29.59 -15.57 -23.46
N ASN A 766 -29.63 -16.62 -24.29
CA ASN A 766 -29.06 -16.61 -25.64
C ASN A 766 -29.62 -15.42 -26.45
N SER A 767 -28.78 -14.43 -26.66
CA SER A 767 -29.16 -13.12 -27.20
C SER A 767 -28.68 -12.98 -28.64
N ARG A 768 -29.60 -12.58 -29.54
CA ARG A 768 -29.31 -12.47 -30.99
C ARG A 768 -28.48 -11.23 -31.37
N THR A 769 -28.26 -10.31 -30.44
CA THR A 769 -27.49 -9.07 -30.63
C THR A 769 -26.73 -8.72 -29.36
N GLU A 770 -25.58 -8.08 -29.50
CA GLU A 770 -24.73 -7.60 -28.41
C GLU A 770 -25.50 -6.70 -27.41
N ALA A 771 -26.31 -5.76 -27.90
CA ALA A 771 -27.12 -4.89 -27.06
C ALA A 771 -28.13 -5.66 -26.18
N THR A 772 -28.69 -6.78 -26.68
CA THR A 772 -29.56 -7.63 -25.87
C THR A 772 -28.78 -8.51 -24.89
N ALA A 773 -27.58 -8.96 -25.25
CA ALA A 773 -26.69 -9.70 -24.35
C ALA A 773 -26.24 -8.82 -23.17
N GLN A 774 -25.77 -7.60 -23.47
CA GLN A 774 -25.36 -6.62 -22.45
C GLN A 774 -26.52 -6.23 -21.54
N LYS A 775 -27.74 -6.06 -22.08
CA LYS A 775 -28.93 -5.81 -21.25
C LYS A 775 -29.25 -6.98 -20.33
N ALA A 776 -29.21 -8.22 -20.84
CA ALA A 776 -29.45 -9.40 -20.02
C ALA A 776 -28.41 -9.57 -18.91
N LEU A 777 -27.13 -9.31 -19.21
CA LEU A 777 -26.04 -9.29 -18.24
C LEU A 777 -26.26 -8.22 -17.16
N ASN A 778 -26.52 -6.97 -17.57
CA ASN A 778 -26.76 -5.85 -16.64
C ASN A 778 -27.99 -6.10 -15.75
N ASP A 779 -29.08 -6.66 -16.29
CA ASP A 779 -30.28 -7.03 -15.54
C ASP A 779 -29.98 -8.12 -14.49
N THR A 780 -29.24 -9.17 -14.85
CA THR A 780 -28.86 -10.26 -13.94
C THR A 780 -27.90 -9.76 -12.86
N LEU A 781 -26.84 -9.05 -13.24
CA LEU A 781 -25.90 -8.40 -12.32
C LEU A 781 -26.64 -7.51 -11.31
N SER A 782 -27.59 -6.69 -11.78
CA SER A 782 -28.41 -5.84 -10.91
C SER A 782 -29.23 -6.63 -9.90
N ALA A 783 -29.82 -7.77 -10.31
CA ALA A 783 -30.58 -8.64 -9.42
C ALA A 783 -29.67 -9.33 -8.38
N THR A 784 -28.48 -9.76 -8.78
CA THR A 784 -27.48 -10.40 -7.89
C THR A 784 -26.92 -9.40 -6.87
N MET A 785 -26.62 -8.16 -7.29
CA MET A 785 -26.24 -7.07 -6.38
C MET A 785 -27.38 -6.70 -5.42
N ARG A 786 -28.64 -6.69 -5.88
CA ARG A 786 -29.80 -6.47 -4.99
C ARG A 786 -29.96 -7.58 -3.96
N LEU A 787 -29.77 -8.84 -4.34
CA LEU A 787 -29.76 -9.96 -3.38
C LEU A 787 -28.62 -9.81 -2.36
N TYR A 788 -27.38 -9.54 -2.80
CA TYR A 788 -26.26 -9.28 -1.89
C TYR A 788 -26.56 -8.15 -0.89
N ASN A 789 -27.08 -7.02 -1.37
CA ASN A 789 -27.43 -5.88 -0.51
C ASN A 789 -28.56 -6.23 0.47
N HIS A 790 -29.55 -7.01 0.06
CA HIS A 790 -30.62 -7.52 0.93
C HIS A 790 -30.07 -8.43 2.04
N LEU A 791 -29.20 -9.38 1.72
CA LEU A 791 -28.57 -10.26 2.71
C LEU A 791 -27.64 -9.50 3.66
N ASN A 792 -26.90 -8.51 3.17
CA ASN A 792 -26.15 -7.58 4.03
C ASN A 792 -27.07 -6.80 4.97
N GLN A 793 -28.19 -6.26 4.45
CA GLN A 793 -29.15 -5.51 5.25
C GLN A 793 -29.75 -6.38 6.36
N GLN A 794 -30.11 -7.64 6.06
CA GLN A 794 -30.54 -8.59 7.09
C GLN A 794 -29.50 -8.77 8.21
N VAL A 795 -28.20 -8.88 7.88
CA VAL A 795 -27.15 -8.95 8.91
C VAL A 795 -27.12 -7.65 9.72
N MET A 796 -27.18 -6.48 9.06
CA MET A 796 -27.18 -5.18 9.73
C MET A 796 -28.42 -4.96 10.61
N ASP A 797 -29.59 -5.46 10.23
CA ASP A 797 -30.83 -5.34 11.00
C ASP A 797 -30.83 -6.27 12.24
N HIS A 798 -30.10 -7.39 12.19
CA HIS A 798 -30.17 -8.45 13.20
C HIS A 798 -28.89 -8.64 14.03
N HIS A 799 -27.76 -7.96 13.74
CA HIS A 799 -26.46 -8.18 14.40
C HIS A 799 -26.43 -8.04 15.94
N ASN A 800 -27.48 -7.47 16.55
CA ASN A 800 -27.63 -7.38 18.02
C ASN A 800 -28.46 -8.53 18.63
N GLN A 801 -28.94 -9.47 17.82
CA GLN A 801 -29.73 -10.62 18.26
C GLN A 801 -28.81 -11.84 18.48
N GLU A 802 -29.10 -12.63 19.50
CA GLU A 802 -28.34 -13.87 19.80
C GLU A 802 -28.47 -14.94 18.71
N LYS A 803 -29.53 -14.86 17.88
CA LYS A 803 -29.82 -15.83 16.82
C LYS A 803 -29.84 -15.14 15.45
N PRO A 804 -29.37 -15.83 14.40
CA PRO A 804 -29.40 -15.30 13.03
C PRO A 804 -30.83 -15.23 12.46
N PRO A 805 -31.11 -14.28 11.54
CA PRO A 805 -32.36 -14.21 10.79
C PRO A 805 -32.39 -15.31 9.72
N LEU A 806 -32.98 -16.47 10.05
CA LEU A 806 -32.99 -17.63 9.14
C LEU A 806 -34.36 -17.94 8.52
N ASP A 807 -35.39 -17.10 8.70
CA ASP A 807 -36.74 -17.40 8.22
C ASP A 807 -36.81 -17.52 6.68
N GLU A 808 -36.19 -16.59 5.95
CA GLU A 808 -36.08 -16.67 4.48
C GLU A 808 -35.24 -17.87 4.02
N LEU A 809 -34.15 -18.18 4.76
CA LEU A 809 -33.34 -19.36 4.49
C LEU A 809 -34.15 -20.66 4.66
N ILE A 810 -34.90 -20.78 5.75
CA ILE A 810 -35.75 -21.92 6.05
C ILE A 810 -36.76 -22.10 4.90
N GLN A 811 -37.41 -21.04 4.43
CA GLN A 811 -38.32 -21.12 3.28
C GLN A 811 -37.61 -21.56 1.98
N LEU A 812 -36.37 -21.12 1.76
CA LEU A 812 -35.57 -21.47 0.58
C LEU A 812 -35.13 -22.95 0.57
N VAL A 813 -34.74 -23.51 1.72
CA VAL A 813 -34.20 -24.88 1.80
C VAL A 813 -35.20 -25.95 2.24
N SER A 814 -36.34 -25.57 2.83
CA SER A 814 -37.43 -26.51 3.18
C SER A 814 -37.94 -27.40 2.03
N PRO A 815 -37.92 -27.00 0.74
CA PRO A 815 -38.46 -27.84 -0.33
C PRO A 815 -37.74 -29.19 -0.54
N SER A 816 -36.45 -29.32 -0.19
CA SER A 816 -35.72 -30.60 -0.33
C SER A 816 -34.39 -30.60 0.45
N ALA A 817 -33.90 -31.80 0.80
CA ALA A 817 -32.55 -31.96 1.32
C ALA A 817 -31.47 -31.50 0.33
N ASP A 818 -31.72 -31.64 -0.98
CA ASP A 818 -30.79 -31.17 -2.03
C ASP A 818 -30.62 -29.66 -1.99
N ALA A 819 -31.68 -28.89 -1.71
CA ALA A 819 -31.60 -27.44 -1.52
C ALA A 819 -30.76 -27.06 -0.29
N VAL A 820 -30.86 -27.82 0.81
CA VAL A 820 -29.97 -27.68 1.99
C VAL A 820 -28.52 -27.90 1.58
N PHE A 821 -28.22 -29.01 0.90
CA PHE A 821 -26.84 -29.35 0.52
C PHE A 821 -26.24 -28.33 -0.46
N ALA A 822 -27.00 -27.94 -1.50
CA ALA A 822 -26.57 -26.97 -2.50
C ALA A 822 -26.34 -25.57 -1.90
N TRP A 823 -27.24 -25.09 -1.04
CA TRP A 823 -27.05 -23.85 -0.29
C TRP A 823 -25.79 -23.92 0.58
N THR A 824 -25.58 -25.03 1.29
CA THR A 824 -24.41 -25.21 2.15
C THR A 824 -23.09 -25.23 1.36
N ALA A 825 -23.09 -25.81 0.16
CA ALA A 825 -21.93 -25.78 -0.74
C ALA A 825 -21.61 -24.36 -1.22
N GLY A 826 -22.65 -23.55 -1.50
CA GLY A 826 -22.50 -22.13 -1.80
C GLY A 826 -21.94 -21.34 -0.62
N PHE A 827 -22.49 -21.56 0.58
CA PHE A 827 -22.03 -20.89 1.79
C PHE A 827 -20.56 -21.17 2.10
N LEU A 828 -20.11 -22.42 1.99
CA LEU A 828 -18.69 -22.74 2.11
C LEU A 828 -17.82 -22.08 1.03
N GLN A 829 -18.29 -22.07 -0.22
CA GLN A 829 -17.60 -21.41 -1.33
C GLN A 829 -17.42 -19.90 -1.10
N GLY A 830 -18.36 -19.24 -0.40
CA GLY A 830 -18.19 -17.85 0.05
C GLY A 830 -17.26 -17.71 1.25
N CYS A 831 -17.30 -18.62 2.23
CA CYS A 831 -16.37 -18.61 3.37
C CYS A 831 -14.91 -18.88 2.98
N GLU A 832 -14.67 -19.65 1.90
CA GLU A 832 -13.35 -19.86 1.30
C GLU A 832 -12.70 -18.56 0.77
N LEU A 833 -13.46 -17.48 0.56
CA LEU A 833 -12.94 -16.18 0.15
C LEU A 833 -12.32 -15.37 1.32
N SER A 834 -12.49 -15.83 2.57
CA SER A 834 -11.97 -15.13 3.76
C SER A 834 -11.40 -16.09 4.81
N LEU A 835 -10.68 -17.13 4.38
CA LEU A 835 -10.10 -18.18 5.23
C LEU A 835 -9.33 -17.63 6.44
N ALA A 836 -8.47 -16.63 6.22
CA ALA A 836 -7.66 -16.02 7.28
C ALA A 836 -8.51 -15.31 8.35
N ALA A 837 -9.57 -14.60 7.94
CA ALA A 837 -10.48 -13.93 8.86
C ALA A 837 -11.26 -14.92 9.74
N TRP A 838 -11.79 -15.98 9.13
CA TRP A 838 -12.46 -17.06 9.88
C TRP A 838 -11.49 -17.76 10.85
N ALA A 839 -10.24 -18.04 10.41
CA ALA A 839 -9.22 -18.63 11.28
C ALA A 839 -8.85 -17.73 12.48
N ARG A 840 -8.71 -16.41 12.29
CA ARG A 840 -8.47 -15.43 13.38
C ARG A 840 -9.57 -15.44 14.44
N THR A 841 -10.81 -15.77 14.06
CA THR A 841 -11.95 -15.91 15.00
C THR A 841 -12.06 -17.29 15.65
N GLY A 842 -11.09 -18.18 15.44
CA GLY A 842 -11.07 -19.55 15.98
C GLY A 842 -11.81 -20.59 15.12
N HIS A 843 -12.37 -20.20 13.97
CA HIS A 843 -13.17 -21.08 13.13
C HIS A 843 -12.44 -21.44 11.82
N LYS A 844 -11.78 -22.60 11.79
CA LYS A 844 -11.11 -23.08 10.57
C LYS A 844 -12.14 -23.60 9.55
N VAL A 845 -12.34 -22.88 8.45
CA VAL A 845 -13.29 -23.26 7.37
C VAL A 845 -13.01 -24.66 6.81
N THR A 846 -11.73 -25.05 6.66
CA THR A 846 -11.35 -26.41 6.22
C THR A 846 -11.27 -27.44 7.36
N GLY A 847 -11.79 -27.11 8.54
CA GLY A 847 -11.91 -28.03 9.68
C GLY A 847 -12.80 -29.25 9.36
N GLN A 848 -12.56 -30.36 10.06
CA GLN A 848 -13.37 -31.58 9.95
C GLN A 848 -14.39 -31.71 11.11
N THR A 849 -14.30 -30.84 12.12
CA THR A 849 -15.14 -30.85 13.33
C THR A 849 -15.79 -29.47 13.54
N GLY A 850 -16.73 -29.38 14.50
CA GLY A 850 -17.45 -28.13 14.81
C GLY A 850 -18.42 -27.70 13.71
N SER A 851 -18.80 -26.42 13.73
CA SER A 851 -19.74 -25.81 12.77
C SER A 851 -19.32 -26.03 11.31
N PHE A 852 -18.07 -25.70 10.95
CA PHE A 852 -17.56 -25.91 9.60
C PHE A 852 -17.41 -27.39 9.20
N GLY A 853 -17.10 -28.28 10.15
CA GLY A 853 -17.14 -29.73 9.90
C GLY A 853 -18.53 -30.21 9.49
N ARG A 854 -19.58 -29.77 10.21
CA ARG A 854 -20.99 -30.06 9.87
C ARG A 854 -21.39 -29.49 8.51
N LEU A 855 -21.06 -28.23 8.22
CA LEU A 855 -21.34 -27.60 6.93
C LEU A 855 -20.66 -28.37 5.78
N ARG A 856 -19.40 -28.80 5.96
CA ARG A 856 -18.67 -29.56 4.92
C ARG A 856 -19.25 -30.94 4.68
N ALA A 857 -19.71 -31.64 5.71
CA ALA A 857 -20.41 -32.92 5.57
C ALA A 857 -21.76 -32.78 4.83
N LEU A 858 -22.50 -31.69 5.06
CA LEU A 858 -23.71 -31.35 4.30
C LEU A 858 -23.39 -31.01 2.83
N ALA A 859 -22.41 -30.13 2.58
CA ALA A 859 -22.04 -29.71 1.24
C ALA A 859 -21.39 -30.81 0.38
N ALA A 860 -20.74 -31.80 1.00
CA ALA A 860 -20.23 -32.99 0.29
C ALA A 860 -21.35 -33.81 -0.37
N ARG A 861 -22.60 -33.65 0.09
CA ARG A 861 -23.81 -34.31 -0.46
C ARG A 861 -24.53 -33.47 -1.53
N ALA A 862 -24.05 -32.26 -1.84
CA ALA A 862 -24.68 -31.41 -2.84
C ALA A 862 -24.63 -32.05 -4.23
N PRO A 863 -25.70 -31.93 -5.05
CA PRO A 863 -25.61 -32.25 -6.46
C PRO A 863 -24.56 -31.34 -7.12
N VAL A 864 -23.68 -31.91 -7.94
CA VAL A 864 -22.51 -31.17 -8.46
C VAL A 864 -22.53 -31.16 -9.98
N GLN A 865 -22.65 -29.97 -10.58
CA GLN A 865 -22.65 -29.81 -12.04
C GLN A 865 -21.24 -29.98 -12.63
N HIS A 866 -20.19 -29.44 -11.99
CA HIS A 866 -18.80 -29.63 -12.41
C HIS A 866 -17.94 -30.29 -11.31
N PRO A 867 -17.05 -31.25 -11.62
CA PRO A 867 -16.26 -31.97 -10.61
C PRO A 867 -15.42 -31.09 -9.65
N GLN A 868 -15.08 -29.87 -10.09
CA GLN A 868 -14.32 -28.85 -9.36
C GLN A 868 -15.10 -28.21 -8.19
N ASP A 869 -16.44 -28.31 -8.23
CA ASP A 869 -17.36 -27.70 -7.25
C ASP A 869 -17.62 -28.62 -6.04
N ARG A 870 -17.00 -29.80 -6.00
CA ARG A 870 -16.99 -30.73 -4.86
C ARG A 870 -16.15 -30.19 -3.71
N VAL A 871 -16.69 -30.28 -2.50
CA VAL A 871 -15.91 -30.10 -1.27
C VAL A 871 -14.93 -31.27 -1.13
N GLN A 872 -13.63 -30.95 -1.05
CA GLN A 872 -12.54 -31.92 -0.93
C GLN A 872 -11.86 -31.80 0.44
N GLN A 873 -11.09 -32.83 0.82
CA GLN A 873 -10.11 -32.78 1.90
C GLN A 873 -8.89 -31.93 1.51
N ASP A 874 -8.06 -31.53 2.48
CA ASP A 874 -6.84 -30.74 2.25
C ASP A 874 -5.81 -31.46 1.33
N ASP A 875 -5.96 -32.77 1.10
CA ASP A 875 -5.16 -33.59 0.17
C ASP A 875 -5.80 -33.78 -1.22
N GLY A 876 -6.98 -33.19 -1.47
CA GLY A 876 -7.71 -33.28 -2.73
C GLY A 876 -8.64 -34.49 -2.87
N LYS A 877 -8.76 -35.36 -1.86
CA LYS A 877 -9.71 -36.49 -1.90
C LYS A 877 -11.16 -36.04 -1.69
N PRO A 878 -12.16 -36.80 -2.19
CA PRO A 878 -13.57 -36.60 -1.82
C PRO A 878 -13.75 -36.65 -0.31
N LEU A 879 -14.52 -35.71 0.24
CA LEU A 879 -14.75 -35.65 1.68
C LEU A 879 -15.72 -36.76 2.12
N LEU A 880 -15.17 -37.85 2.65
CA LEU A 880 -15.92 -38.93 3.29
C LEU A 880 -16.14 -38.61 4.77
N LEU A 881 -17.05 -37.68 5.07
CA LEU A 881 -17.58 -37.48 6.42
C LEU A 881 -19.00 -38.04 6.49
N ALA A 882 -19.23 -38.98 7.38
CA ALA A 882 -20.59 -39.34 7.79
C ALA A 882 -21.18 -38.18 8.63
N LEU A 883 -22.44 -37.86 8.38
CA LEU A 883 -23.26 -37.13 9.34
C LEU A 883 -23.77 -38.15 10.38
N ASP A 884 -24.08 -37.70 11.59
CA ASP A 884 -24.93 -38.51 12.48
C ASP A 884 -26.26 -38.77 11.76
N GLU A 885 -26.59 -40.04 11.52
CA GLU A 885 -27.76 -40.44 10.73
C GLU A 885 -29.09 -40.01 11.38
N GLU A 886 -29.06 -39.69 12.68
CA GLU A 886 -30.22 -39.26 13.48
C GLU A 886 -30.60 -37.78 13.31
N CYS A 887 -29.73 -36.92 12.77
CA CYS A 887 -29.99 -35.48 12.67
C CYS A 887 -30.44 -35.04 11.27
N PRO A 888 -31.63 -34.42 11.10
CA PRO A 888 -32.07 -33.89 9.81
C PRO A 888 -31.12 -32.83 9.23
N ALA A 889 -30.91 -32.86 7.91
CA ALA A 889 -29.96 -31.99 7.23
C ALA A 889 -30.21 -30.49 7.46
N ALA A 890 -31.49 -30.06 7.44
CA ALA A 890 -31.87 -28.69 7.74
C ALA A 890 -31.53 -28.31 9.19
N THR A 891 -31.82 -29.17 10.17
CA THR A 891 -31.47 -28.96 11.58
C THR A 891 -29.95 -28.81 11.76
N SER A 892 -29.17 -29.69 11.12
CA SER A 892 -27.70 -29.62 11.11
C SER A 892 -27.17 -28.30 10.54
N LEU A 893 -27.78 -27.80 9.47
CA LEU A 893 -27.44 -26.50 8.87
C LEU A 893 -27.74 -25.34 9.85
N LEU A 894 -28.96 -25.28 10.39
CA LEU A 894 -29.39 -24.21 11.30
C LEU A 894 -28.55 -24.18 12.59
N MET A 895 -28.15 -25.34 13.12
CA MET A 895 -27.23 -25.42 14.26
C MET A 895 -25.86 -24.82 13.92
N ALA A 896 -25.25 -25.23 12.80
CA ALA A 896 -23.93 -24.73 12.40
C ALA A 896 -23.95 -23.22 12.09
N LEU A 897 -25.02 -22.69 11.51
CA LEU A 897 -25.20 -21.26 11.29
C LEU A 897 -25.41 -20.49 12.61
N SER A 898 -26.16 -21.06 13.56
CA SER A 898 -26.32 -20.46 14.89
C SER A 898 -25.00 -20.39 15.66
N GLU A 899 -24.09 -21.36 15.48
CA GLU A 899 -22.74 -21.35 16.05
C GLU A 899 -21.80 -20.33 15.39
N LEU A 900 -21.98 -20.03 14.09
CA LEU A 900 -21.17 -19.04 13.37
C LEU A 900 -21.71 -17.60 13.50
N TRP A 901 -23.01 -17.45 13.78
CA TRP A 901 -23.66 -16.15 13.87
C TRP A 901 -22.99 -15.15 14.83
N PRO A 902 -22.54 -15.52 16.05
CA PRO A 902 -21.84 -14.60 16.94
C PRO A 902 -20.61 -13.95 16.31
N VAL A 903 -19.93 -14.63 15.37
CA VAL A 903 -18.77 -14.12 14.65
C VAL A 903 -19.18 -13.06 13.63
N ALA A 904 -20.16 -13.36 12.77
CA ALA A 904 -20.69 -12.40 11.79
C ALA A 904 -21.28 -11.15 12.49
N ALA A 905 -22.05 -11.37 13.56
CA ALA A 905 -22.61 -10.34 14.41
C ALA A 905 -21.53 -9.51 15.14
N ALA A 906 -20.46 -10.13 15.63
CA ALA A 906 -19.33 -9.40 16.23
C ALA A 906 -18.56 -8.58 15.17
N ALA A 907 -18.34 -9.13 13.98
CA ALA A 907 -17.66 -8.44 12.89
C ALA A 907 -18.41 -7.20 12.41
N ARG A 908 -19.75 -7.20 12.38
CA ARG A 908 -20.55 -6.00 12.05
C ARG A 908 -20.66 -5.02 13.23
N ARG A 909 -20.56 -5.48 14.48
CA ARG A 909 -20.40 -4.59 15.66
C ARG A 909 -19.03 -3.92 15.71
N ALA A 910 -17.97 -4.59 15.27
CA ALA A 910 -16.60 -4.06 15.24
C ALA A 910 -16.34 -3.20 13.98
N GLY A 911 -16.85 -3.62 12.81
CA GLY A 911 -16.74 -2.90 11.54
C GLY A 911 -17.75 -1.77 11.35
N GLY A 912 -18.64 -1.55 12.32
CA GLY A 912 -19.35 -0.27 12.48
C GLY A 912 -18.48 0.81 13.13
N GLY A 913 -17.20 0.49 13.39
CA GLY A 913 -16.09 1.23 14.03
C GLY A 913 -15.85 2.67 13.61
#